data_AF-A0A354XXN9-F1
#
_entry.id   AF-A0A354XXN9-F1
#
_cell.length_a   1.000
_cell.length_b   1.000
_cell.length_c   1.000
_cell.angle_alpha   90.00
_cell.angle_beta   90.00
_cell.angle_gamma   90.00
#
_symmetry.space_group_name_H-M   'P 1'
#
loop_
_entity.id
_entity.type
_entity.pdbx_description
1 polymer ?
#
loop_
_entity_poly.entity_id
_entity_poly.type
_entity_poly.pdbx_seq_one_letter_code
_entity_poly.pdbx_strand_id
1 'polypeptide(L)'
;MKNKKIIFFFISFLTVFSACNKSKNYSSFDELSSALKNALPGDTFVIKNGVYKDIVFRAYAKGTAENPIVVMAETAGQVRLEGESNLKIAGEYLEIHNLYFVNGFSPEGPVIEYRLDKEVANNCRITGLVIESYNPKDRSSSNSWVAFYGKNNRFDHNTLFGKQNAGTTLIVELDEDRNRENKHSIDHNFFGKRPNYGSNGSETMRVGNSTYSLASSQTQILDNWFEHCDGEVEHVSIKSNDNYIARNVFFESSGELVLRHGNGNVVEENFFLGNRKPNTGGIRIVGEDHIVRRNYLKDLTGKRFYAALAVMNAVPNSLINRYHQVKNTQIMENVFIDCDNIEFGVGKDNERTLPPTETIFSENIIINRNAMELFIENDDVSGINFSGNIFDIKNSTIKREGFEYQKLNEPDLTLPIERGDCGAQWFDNQVKDEGVISAKKYVVSDADTFREVVTEADDNDTIILKSSSDILLEEPIVIEKHLIIRAESTDDDKPIIRYIGSVSGNPMIQITDGGNLKLSGFIFNGRPAEGKSRAFAGIAPAKVMSGKYNATIENCDFIYFEESTFAGFKAQKNTFADSLIFNNCRFQNISGEGISLSAEKDDTGKYSAENVVIDNCHFEKILGSSVNIYRGGNDESTSGPSIYITNSTFTDSSNQERGSTLRLIGVQKARISNLIFNNSGRGGASILFDEFAWDDIQIENITYNHSGKVRMNRLYK
;
A
#
# COMPACT_ATOMS: atom_id res chain seq x y z
N MET A 1 27.90 -73.50 64.75
CA MET A 1 26.78 -73.84 63.83
C MET A 1 26.33 -72.58 63.12
N LYS A 2 26.13 -72.68 61.80
CA LYS A 2 25.98 -71.59 60.83
C LYS A 2 24.61 -70.91 60.92
N ASN A 3 24.57 -69.57 60.86
CA ASN A 3 23.40 -68.83 60.36
C ASN A 3 23.82 -68.04 59.12
N LYS A 4 23.19 -68.36 57.98
CA LYS A 4 23.43 -67.77 56.66
C LYS A 4 22.78 -66.39 56.58
N LYS A 5 23.54 -65.36 56.18
CA LYS A 5 22.99 -64.11 55.62
C LYS A 5 22.92 -64.26 54.10
N ILE A 6 21.75 -64.02 53.53
CA ILE A 6 21.53 -63.88 52.09
C ILE A 6 21.68 -62.39 51.77
N ILE A 7 22.62 -62.04 50.89
CA ILE A 7 22.80 -60.70 50.32
C ILE A 7 22.27 -60.78 48.89
N PHE A 8 21.21 -60.02 48.59
CA PHE A 8 20.75 -59.77 47.22
C PHE A 8 21.56 -58.59 46.67
N PHE A 9 22.26 -58.81 45.55
CA PHE A 9 22.99 -57.78 44.82
C PHE A 9 22.06 -57.28 43.70
N PHE A 10 21.54 -56.06 43.82
CA PHE A 10 20.78 -55.39 42.76
C PHE A 10 21.74 -54.44 42.04
N ILE A 11 22.21 -54.82 40.85
CA ILE A 11 23.05 -53.98 40.00
C ILE A 11 22.13 -53.00 39.26
N SER A 12 22.19 -51.73 39.65
CA SER A 12 21.64 -50.61 38.89
C SER A 12 22.54 -50.36 37.68
N PHE A 13 22.00 -50.56 36.48
CA PHE A 13 22.60 -50.13 35.22
C PHE A 13 22.14 -48.69 34.97
N LEU A 14 22.91 -47.71 35.43
CA LEU A 14 22.69 -46.30 35.13
C LEU A 14 23.43 -45.97 33.83
N THR A 15 22.76 -46.14 32.68
CA THR A 15 23.25 -45.59 31.41
C THR A 15 22.96 -44.09 31.39
N VAL A 16 23.98 -43.29 31.73
CA VAL A 16 24.01 -41.86 31.44
C VAL A 16 24.17 -41.69 29.93
N PHE A 17 23.07 -41.46 29.22
CA PHE A 17 23.13 -40.93 27.85
C PHE A 17 23.53 -39.46 27.94
N SER A 18 24.81 -39.19 27.71
CA SER A 18 25.29 -37.85 27.38
C SER A 18 24.89 -37.57 25.93
N ALA A 19 23.73 -36.94 25.72
CA ALA A 19 23.33 -36.44 24.42
C ALA A 19 24.14 -35.17 24.12
N CYS A 20 25.22 -35.33 23.38
CA CYS A 20 25.94 -34.22 22.78
C CYS A 20 25.08 -33.68 21.62
N ASN A 21 24.40 -32.54 21.84
CA ASN A 21 23.66 -31.83 20.78
C ASN A 21 24.64 -31.48 19.65
N LYS A 22 24.51 -32.14 18.49
CA LYS A 22 25.38 -31.94 17.34
C LYS A 22 24.87 -30.76 16.53
N SER A 23 25.54 -29.61 16.61
CA SER A 23 25.41 -28.59 15.58
C SER A 23 26.04 -29.10 14.28
N LYS A 24 25.30 -29.03 13.17
CA LYS A 24 25.80 -29.40 11.84
C LYS A 24 25.74 -28.19 10.93
N ASN A 25 26.85 -27.93 10.25
CA ASN A 25 27.00 -26.81 9.33
C ASN A 25 26.62 -27.22 7.91
N TYR A 26 25.85 -26.38 7.22
CA TYR A 26 25.40 -26.61 5.84
C TYR A 26 25.73 -25.41 4.95
N SER A 27 26.19 -25.69 3.75
CA SER A 27 26.39 -24.70 2.68
C SER A 27 25.49 -24.96 1.47
N SER A 28 24.54 -25.90 1.58
CA SER A 28 23.58 -26.27 0.54
C SER A 28 22.21 -26.49 1.15
N PHE A 29 21.19 -25.81 0.60
CA PHE A 29 19.80 -25.94 1.05
C PHE A 29 19.20 -27.31 0.69
N ASP A 30 19.62 -27.95 -0.40
CA ASP A 30 19.18 -29.30 -0.76
C ASP A 30 19.71 -30.36 0.23
N GLU A 31 20.97 -30.22 0.65
CA GLU A 31 21.56 -31.08 1.68
C GLU A 31 20.90 -30.85 3.04
N LEU A 32 20.63 -29.59 3.39
CA LEU A 32 19.92 -29.23 4.61
C LEU A 32 18.50 -29.81 4.62
N SER A 33 17.72 -29.60 3.56
CA SER A 33 16.37 -30.18 3.41
C SER A 33 16.38 -31.70 3.49
N SER A 34 17.40 -32.36 2.96
CA SER A 34 17.56 -33.82 3.07
C SER A 34 17.89 -34.26 4.49
N ALA A 35 18.71 -33.49 5.20
CA ALA A 35 19.09 -33.79 6.57
C ALA A 35 17.95 -33.57 7.57
N LEU A 36 17.13 -32.52 7.38
CA LEU A 36 15.98 -32.21 8.22
C LEU A 36 14.95 -33.35 8.26
N LYS A 37 14.77 -34.08 7.16
CA LYS A 37 13.88 -35.27 7.11
C LYS A 37 14.26 -36.38 8.10
N ASN A 38 15.52 -36.41 8.54
CA ASN A 38 16.05 -37.40 9.47
C ASN A 38 16.53 -36.75 10.79
N ALA A 39 16.16 -35.49 11.03
CA ALA A 39 16.53 -34.77 12.24
C ALA A 39 15.85 -35.38 13.46
N LEU A 40 16.58 -35.38 14.58
CA LEU A 40 16.06 -35.78 15.88
C LEU A 40 15.68 -34.53 16.69
N PRO A 41 14.67 -34.61 17.57
CA PRO A 41 14.34 -33.52 18.49
C PRO A 41 15.59 -33.00 19.23
N GLY A 42 15.78 -31.67 19.22
CA GLY A 42 16.94 -30.99 19.79
C GLY A 42 18.13 -30.79 18.83
N ASP A 43 18.09 -31.34 17.62
CA ASP A 43 19.13 -31.08 16.62
C ASP A 43 19.14 -29.59 16.21
N THR A 44 20.34 -29.06 15.97
CA THR A 44 20.57 -27.69 15.47
C THR A 44 21.34 -27.71 14.15
N PHE A 45 20.78 -27.04 13.15
CA PHE A 45 21.30 -26.93 11.79
C PHE A 45 21.74 -25.48 11.56
N VAL A 46 23.01 -25.27 11.25
CA VAL A 46 23.60 -23.95 11.04
C VAL A 46 23.89 -23.76 9.56
N ILE A 47 23.30 -22.73 8.95
CA ILE A 47 23.54 -22.35 7.56
C ILE A 47 24.76 -21.43 7.52
N LYS A 48 25.76 -21.79 6.72
CA LYS A 48 26.98 -20.99 6.56
C LYS A 48 26.69 -19.62 5.95
N ASN A 49 27.48 -18.62 6.31
CA ASN A 49 27.38 -17.30 5.71
C ASN A 49 27.55 -17.38 4.19
N GLY A 50 26.71 -16.66 3.45
CA GLY A 50 26.72 -16.68 1.99
C GLY A 50 25.51 -16.03 1.33
N VAL A 51 25.65 -15.81 0.03
CA VAL A 51 24.56 -15.44 -0.87
C VAL A 51 24.08 -16.69 -1.58
N TYR A 52 22.81 -17.01 -1.41
CA TYR A 52 22.15 -18.17 -1.97
C TYR A 52 21.08 -17.70 -2.94
N LYS A 53 21.22 -18.05 -4.22
CA LYS A 53 20.32 -17.62 -5.29
C LYS A 53 19.40 -18.75 -5.72
N ASP A 54 18.17 -18.39 -6.04
CA ASP A 54 17.18 -19.26 -6.67
C ASP A 54 16.87 -20.53 -5.83
N ILE A 55 16.69 -20.33 -4.51
CA ILE A 55 16.51 -21.40 -3.53
C ILE A 55 15.04 -21.60 -3.15
N VAL A 56 14.54 -22.81 -3.35
CA VAL A 56 13.29 -23.27 -2.75
C VAL A 56 13.59 -24.09 -1.49
N PHE A 57 13.67 -23.42 -0.33
CA PHE A 57 14.00 -24.09 0.93
C PHE A 57 12.80 -24.85 1.47
N ARG A 58 12.90 -26.19 1.47
CA ARG A 58 11.87 -27.10 1.98
C ARG A 58 12.25 -27.58 3.38
N ALA A 59 11.73 -26.93 4.41
CA ALA A 59 12.02 -27.22 5.80
C ALA A 59 10.93 -28.14 6.39
N TYR A 60 11.24 -29.42 6.51
CA TYR A 60 10.35 -30.40 7.16
C TYR A 60 11.08 -31.12 8.28
N ALA A 61 10.56 -31.01 9.50
CA ALA A 61 11.10 -31.72 10.65
C ALA A 61 10.01 -31.91 11.73
N LYS A 62 10.25 -32.84 12.67
CA LYS A 62 9.36 -33.10 13.81
C LYS A 62 10.17 -33.14 15.11
N GLY A 63 10.24 -32.01 15.79
CA GLY A 63 10.78 -31.88 17.15
C GLY A 63 9.74 -32.22 18.21
N THR A 64 10.02 -31.82 19.46
CA THR A 64 9.03 -31.82 20.56
C THR A 64 9.01 -30.46 21.24
N ALA A 65 8.01 -30.20 22.08
CA ALA A 65 7.92 -28.96 22.85
C ALA A 65 9.17 -28.70 23.71
N GLU A 66 9.75 -29.76 24.30
CA GLU A 66 10.93 -29.68 25.14
C GLU A 66 12.24 -29.61 24.32
N ASN A 67 12.24 -30.15 23.10
CA ASN A 67 13.41 -30.24 22.25
C ASN A 67 13.04 -29.91 20.80
N PRO A 68 12.81 -28.61 20.49
CA PRO A 68 12.54 -28.19 19.12
C PRO A 68 13.77 -28.44 18.24
N ILE A 69 13.53 -28.55 16.94
CA ILE A 69 14.60 -28.60 15.94
C ILE A 69 14.83 -27.17 15.46
N VAL A 70 16.10 -26.73 15.45
CA VAL A 70 16.45 -25.35 15.12
C VAL A 70 17.26 -25.31 13.83
N VAL A 71 16.84 -24.45 12.90
CA VAL A 71 17.64 -24.04 11.72
C VAL A 71 17.97 -22.57 11.88
N MET A 72 19.25 -22.21 11.83
CA MET A 72 19.70 -20.83 12.03
C MET A 72 20.82 -20.44 11.08
N ALA A 73 20.88 -19.16 10.75
CA ALA A 73 22.08 -18.58 10.12
C ALA A 73 23.29 -18.67 11.07
N GLU A 74 24.49 -18.90 10.51
CA GLU A 74 25.77 -18.86 11.24
C GLU A 74 26.00 -17.47 11.83
N THR A 75 25.73 -16.42 11.06
CA THR A 75 25.73 -15.04 11.52
C THR A 75 24.47 -14.37 11.00
N ALA A 76 23.72 -13.73 11.90
CA ALA A 76 22.49 -13.05 11.53
C ALA A 76 22.76 -11.96 10.47
N GLY A 77 21.91 -11.91 9.44
CA GLY A 77 22.07 -11.01 8.28
C GLY A 77 23.11 -11.45 7.23
N GLN A 78 23.87 -12.52 7.46
CA GLN A 78 24.91 -13.00 6.54
C GLN A 78 24.48 -14.23 5.70
N VAL A 79 23.26 -14.75 5.90
CA VAL A 79 22.63 -15.75 5.03
C VAL A 79 21.56 -15.06 4.20
N ARG A 80 21.95 -14.66 2.99
CA ARG A 80 21.12 -13.88 2.06
C ARG A 80 20.49 -14.80 1.02
N LEU A 81 19.16 -14.81 0.94
CA LEU A 81 18.38 -15.50 -0.06
C LEU A 81 17.98 -14.48 -1.13
N GLU A 82 18.60 -14.58 -2.31
CA GLU A 82 18.40 -13.67 -3.44
C GLU A 82 17.79 -14.40 -4.66
N GLY A 83 17.46 -13.66 -5.71
CA GLY A 83 16.89 -14.24 -6.93
C GLY A 83 15.49 -14.83 -6.70
N GLU A 84 15.21 -15.97 -7.31
CA GLU A 84 13.92 -16.66 -7.21
C GLU A 84 13.88 -17.62 -6.00
N SER A 85 13.96 -17.08 -4.79
CA SER A 85 13.99 -17.87 -3.53
C SER A 85 12.71 -17.78 -2.69
N ASN A 86 12.35 -18.88 -1.99
CA ASN A 86 11.28 -18.94 -0.99
C ASN A 86 11.56 -20.02 0.11
N LEU A 87 10.72 -20.02 1.16
CA LEU A 87 10.74 -20.96 2.28
C LEU A 87 9.37 -21.62 2.44
N LYS A 88 9.34 -22.96 2.42
CA LYS A 88 8.18 -23.78 2.78
C LYS A 88 8.49 -24.56 4.06
N ILE A 89 7.73 -24.31 5.13
CA ILE A 89 7.91 -24.96 6.44
C ILE A 89 6.72 -25.87 6.76
N ALA A 90 7.00 -27.10 7.22
CA ALA A 90 5.98 -28.06 7.66
C ALA A 90 6.51 -29.00 8.74
N GLY A 91 5.61 -29.72 9.40
CA GLY A 91 5.95 -30.61 10.52
C GLY A 91 5.62 -29.98 11.87
N GLU A 92 6.41 -30.30 12.90
CA GLU A 92 6.10 -29.91 14.28
C GLU A 92 7.34 -29.45 15.04
N TYR A 93 7.21 -28.38 15.85
CA TYR A 93 8.29 -27.88 16.72
C TYR A 93 9.62 -27.64 15.97
N LEU A 94 9.51 -26.94 14.84
CA LEU A 94 10.63 -26.50 14.02
C LEU A 94 10.77 -24.98 14.09
N GLU A 95 11.98 -24.51 14.37
CA GLU A 95 12.31 -23.09 14.42
C GLU A 95 13.26 -22.67 13.30
N ILE A 96 12.97 -21.55 12.64
CA ILE A 96 13.84 -20.94 11.62
C ILE A 96 14.28 -19.56 12.10
N HIS A 97 15.59 -19.33 12.21
CA HIS A 97 16.16 -18.11 12.76
C HIS A 97 17.04 -17.36 11.75
N ASN A 98 16.90 -16.04 11.72
CA ASN A 98 17.88 -15.10 11.17
C ASN A 98 18.20 -15.23 9.66
N LEU A 99 17.19 -15.51 8.83
CA LEU A 99 17.32 -15.49 7.36
C LEU A 99 17.02 -14.11 6.78
N TYR A 100 17.59 -13.80 5.61
CA TYR A 100 17.43 -12.50 4.96
C TYR A 100 17.07 -12.63 3.48
N PHE A 101 15.83 -12.30 3.12
CA PHE A 101 15.33 -12.27 1.74
C PHE A 101 15.47 -10.85 1.17
N VAL A 102 16.21 -10.72 0.06
CA VAL A 102 16.57 -9.43 -0.55
C VAL A 102 17.00 -9.65 -2.01
N ASN A 103 16.95 -8.62 -2.86
CA ASN A 103 17.40 -8.72 -4.27
C ASN A 103 16.73 -9.87 -5.05
N GLY A 104 15.42 -10.04 -4.91
CA GLY A 104 14.71 -11.17 -5.50
C GLY A 104 13.20 -11.12 -5.32
N PHE A 105 12.54 -12.25 -5.58
CA PHE A 105 11.11 -12.46 -5.39
C PHE A 105 10.81 -13.96 -5.22
N SER A 106 9.60 -14.30 -4.77
CA SER A 106 9.21 -15.73 -4.69
C SER A 106 8.91 -16.29 -6.09
N PRO A 107 9.47 -17.45 -6.49
CA PRO A 107 9.20 -18.07 -7.79
C PRO A 107 7.74 -18.49 -7.96
N GLU A 108 7.12 -18.92 -6.87
CA GLU A 108 5.73 -19.34 -6.82
C GLU A 108 5.14 -19.08 -5.42
N GLY A 109 3.89 -18.64 -5.38
CA GLY A 109 3.17 -18.45 -4.12
C GLY A 109 3.88 -17.49 -3.15
N PRO A 110 3.72 -17.71 -1.84
CA PRO A 110 4.32 -16.87 -0.82
C PRO A 110 5.86 -16.93 -0.75
N VAL A 111 6.51 -15.92 -0.17
CA VAL A 111 7.95 -15.99 0.18
C VAL A 111 8.17 -16.99 1.33
N ILE A 112 7.27 -17.02 2.29
CA ILE A 112 7.23 -17.94 3.42
C ILE A 112 5.85 -18.60 3.46
N GLU A 113 5.80 -19.92 3.38
CA GLU A 113 4.57 -20.71 3.43
C GLU A 113 4.66 -21.73 4.58
N TYR A 114 3.74 -21.67 5.54
CA TYR A 114 3.63 -22.65 6.65
C TYR A 114 3.00 -23.98 6.20
N ARG A 115 3.26 -24.36 4.95
CA ARG A 115 2.81 -25.58 4.31
C ARG A 115 3.86 -26.06 3.31
N LEU A 116 4.05 -27.37 3.26
CA LEU A 116 4.84 -28.06 2.25
C LEU A 116 3.98 -29.17 1.65
N ASP A 117 3.59 -29.01 0.38
CA ASP A 117 2.67 -29.90 -0.31
C ASP A 117 1.36 -30.10 0.48
N LYS A 118 1.16 -31.28 1.05
CA LYS A 118 -0.01 -31.62 1.86
C LYS A 118 0.22 -31.48 3.37
N GLU A 119 1.45 -31.25 3.81
CA GLU A 119 1.79 -31.14 5.23
C GLU A 119 1.78 -29.68 5.67
N VAL A 120 1.23 -29.37 6.84
CA VAL A 120 1.24 -28.03 7.43
C VAL A 120 2.22 -27.99 8.61
N ALA A 121 2.67 -26.79 8.96
CA ALA A 121 3.44 -26.56 10.18
C ALA A 121 2.53 -26.45 11.40
N ASN A 122 2.90 -27.07 12.52
CA ASN A 122 2.23 -26.86 13.81
C ASN A 122 3.26 -26.64 14.92
N ASN A 123 2.99 -25.69 15.82
CA ASN A 123 3.93 -25.34 16.90
C ASN A 123 5.32 -24.93 16.37
N CYS A 124 5.40 -24.39 15.15
CA CYS A 124 6.65 -23.94 14.53
C CYS A 124 6.85 -22.44 14.73
N ARG A 125 8.11 -21.98 14.70
CA ARG A 125 8.48 -20.59 14.94
C ARG A 125 9.39 -20.04 13.84
N ILE A 126 9.13 -18.81 13.39
CA ILE A 126 10.06 -18.06 12.54
C ILE A 126 10.39 -16.75 13.25
N THR A 127 11.69 -16.48 13.44
CA THR A 127 12.15 -15.31 14.18
C THR A 127 13.44 -14.69 13.66
N GLY A 128 13.59 -13.39 13.84
CA GLY A 128 14.76 -12.63 13.40
C GLY A 128 14.91 -12.56 11.88
N LEU A 129 13.85 -12.81 11.11
CA LEU A 129 13.90 -12.82 9.65
C LEU A 129 13.71 -11.40 9.08
N VAL A 130 14.36 -11.10 7.96
CA VAL A 130 14.15 -9.87 7.20
C VAL A 130 13.66 -10.19 5.78
N ILE A 131 12.58 -9.54 5.32
CA ILE A 131 12.18 -9.46 3.91
C ILE A 131 12.24 -8.00 3.49
N GLU A 132 13.22 -7.67 2.64
CA GLU A 132 13.47 -6.32 2.13
C GLU A 132 13.17 -6.26 0.63
N SER A 133 12.17 -5.44 0.26
CA SER A 133 11.87 -5.07 -1.12
C SER A 133 11.86 -6.25 -2.11
N TYR A 134 11.39 -7.42 -1.66
CA TYR A 134 11.48 -8.69 -2.37
C TYR A 134 10.31 -8.87 -3.35
N ASN A 135 10.31 -8.03 -4.41
CA ASN A 135 9.20 -7.84 -5.34
C ASN A 135 9.48 -8.41 -6.74
N PRO A 136 8.47 -8.99 -7.41
CA PRO A 136 8.56 -9.32 -8.83
C PRO A 136 8.70 -8.07 -9.70
N LYS A 137 9.22 -8.24 -10.93
CA LYS A 137 9.41 -7.13 -11.89
C LYS A 137 8.12 -6.43 -12.29
N ASP A 138 7.01 -7.16 -12.34
CA ASP A 138 5.69 -6.60 -12.63
C ASP A 138 4.89 -6.51 -11.33
N ARG A 139 4.59 -5.30 -10.89
CA ARG A 139 3.83 -5.05 -9.65
C ARG A 139 2.41 -5.60 -9.66
N SER A 140 1.85 -5.91 -10.82
CA SER A 140 0.55 -6.59 -10.90
C SER A 140 0.62 -8.08 -10.59
N SER A 141 1.82 -8.67 -10.55
CA SER A 141 2.03 -10.04 -10.10
C SER A 141 1.63 -10.16 -8.63
N SER A 142 0.63 -10.99 -8.35
CA SER A 142 0.08 -11.14 -7.00
C SER A 142 0.79 -12.23 -6.22
N ASN A 143 1.30 -11.89 -5.04
CA ASN A 143 1.71 -12.87 -4.03
C ASN A 143 1.61 -12.26 -2.62
N SER A 144 1.69 -13.13 -1.61
CA SER A 144 1.94 -12.72 -0.23
C SER A 144 3.40 -12.96 0.12
N TRP A 145 3.89 -12.30 1.16
CA TRP A 145 5.21 -12.62 1.70
C TRP A 145 5.15 -13.73 2.74
N VAL A 146 4.11 -13.76 3.57
CA VAL A 146 3.93 -14.80 4.58
C VAL A 146 2.53 -15.37 4.49
N ALA A 147 2.40 -16.70 4.46
CA ALA A 147 1.12 -17.40 4.54
C ALA A 147 1.14 -18.45 5.65
N PHE A 148 0.28 -18.24 6.63
CA PHE A 148 0.05 -19.17 7.74
C PHE A 148 -0.96 -20.26 7.37
N TYR A 149 -0.61 -21.47 7.80
CA TYR A 149 -1.44 -22.66 7.82
C TYR A 149 -1.16 -23.41 9.15
N GLY A 150 -1.95 -24.44 9.45
CA GLY A 150 -1.80 -25.27 10.65
C GLY A 150 -2.20 -24.55 11.95
N LYS A 151 -1.59 -24.92 13.08
CA LYS A 151 -1.95 -24.42 14.42
C LYS A 151 -0.73 -24.11 15.30
N ASN A 152 -0.89 -23.21 16.25
CA ASN A 152 0.05 -22.78 17.28
C ASN A 152 1.41 -22.31 16.75
N ASN A 153 1.48 -21.89 15.49
CA ASN A 153 2.68 -21.30 14.92
C ASN A 153 2.92 -19.89 15.45
N ARG A 154 4.20 -19.50 15.51
CA ARG A 154 4.64 -18.17 15.92
C ARG A 154 5.50 -17.50 14.85
N PHE A 155 5.27 -16.22 14.62
CA PHE A 155 6.08 -15.37 13.75
C PHE A 155 6.42 -14.10 14.54
N ASP A 156 7.66 -14.01 15.01
CA ASP A 156 8.07 -12.96 15.94
C ASP A 156 9.44 -12.35 15.70
N HIS A 157 9.62 -11.07 16.05
CA HIS A 157 10.88 -10.33 15.83
C HIS A 157 11.35 -10.36 14.37
N ASN A 158 10.43 -10.27 13.41
CA ASN A 158 10.74 -10.21 11.98
C ASN A 158 10.52 -8.80 11.43
N THR A 159 11.29 -8.44 10.41
CA THR A 159 11.20 -7.14 9.72
C THR A 159 10.72 -7.37 8.29
N LEU A 160 9.62 -6.73 7.89
CA LEU A 160 9.03 -6.83 6.56
C LEU A 160 8.76 -5.42 6.03
N PHE A 161 9.40 -5.00 4.94
CA PHE A 161 9.16 -3.69 4.36
C PHE A 161 9.47 -3.63 2.86
N GLY A 162 8.81 -2.71 2.17
CA GLY A 162 9.06 -2.43 0.76
C GLY A 162 8.27 -3.31 -0.20
N LYS A 163 7.18 -3.96 0.22
CA LYS A 163 6.29 -4.70 -0.71
C LYS A 163 5.55 -3.70 -1.61
N GLN A 164 5.67 -3.87 -2.93
CA GLN A 164 5.13 -2.94 -3.94
C GLN A 164 4.16 -3.61 -4.92
N ASN A 165 4.21 -4.94 -5.00
CA ASN A 165 3.34 -5.73 -5.87
C ASN A 165 2.01 -6.10 -5.18
N ALA A 166 1.02 -6.51 -5.98
CA ALA A 166 -0.29 -6.96 -5.52
C ALA A 166 -0.22 -8.11 -4.50
N GLY A 167 -1.24 -8.20 -3.66
CA GLY A 167 -1.42 -9.25 -2.65
C GLY A 167 -0.98 -8.82 -1.26
N THR A 168 -1.71 -9.29 -0.25
CA THR A 168 -1.50 -9.01 1.17
C THR A 168 -0.08 -9.40 1.64
N THR A 169 0.59 -8.65 2.53
CA THR A 169 1.95 -9.00 2.99
C THR A 169 1.93 -10.29 3.79
N LEU A 170 1.04 -10.38 4.80
CA LEU A 170 0.87 -11.56 5.64
C LEU A 170 -0.59 -12.04 5.63
N ILE A 171 -0.81 -13.32 5.34
CA ILE A 171 -2.13 -13.95 5.38
C ILE A 171 -2.19 -15.10 6.39
N VAL A 172 -3.33 -15.28 7.04
CA VAL A 172 -3.68 -16.49 7.78
C VAL A 172 -4.83 -17.19 7.06
N GLU A 173 -4.58 -18.41 6.56
CA GLU A 173 -5.57 -19.18 5.81
C GLU A 173 -6.42 -20.07 6.72
N LEU A 174 -7.71 -20.20 6.39
CA LEU A 174 -8.73 -20.93 7.18
C LEU A 174 -9.51 -21.94 6.33
N ASP A 175 -8.94 -22.31 5.20
CA ASP A 175 -9.55 -23.13 4.14
C ASP A 175 -9.93 -24.55 4.59
N GLU A 176 -9.24 -25.09 5.59
CA GLU A 176 -9.45 -26.42 6.15
C GLU A 176 -9.49 -26.40 7.68
N ASP A 177 -10.16 -27.38 8.32
CA ASP A 177 -10.29 -27.46 9.78
C ASP A 177 -8.94 -27.54 10.53
N ARG A 178 -7.91 -28.07 9.87
CA ARG A 178 -6.54 -28.10 10.39
C ARG A 178 -5.88 -26.72 10.48
N ASN A 179 -6.45 -25.69 9.83
CA ASN A 179 -5.95 -24.31 9.82
C ASN A 179 -6.85 -23.36 10.67
N ARG A 180 -7.97 -23.86 11.20
CA ARG A 180 -8.92 -23.11 12.06
C ARG A 180 -8.63 -23.32 13.53
N GLU A 181 -9.15 -22.43 14.39
CA GLU A 181 -8.84 -22.39 15.82
C GLU A 181 -7.31 -22.50 16.02
N ASN A 182 -6.59 -21.76 15.19
CA ASN A 182 -5.17 -21.96 14.97
C ASN A 182 -4.35 -21.43 16.13
N LYS A 183 -4.80 -20.44 16.89
CA LYS A 183 -4.02 -19.87 18.01
C LYS A 183 -2.61 -19.44 17.56
N HIS A 184 -2.49 -18.96 16.33
CA HIS A 184 -1.24 -18.39 15.85
C HIS A 184 -0.88 -17.15 16.66
N SER A 185 0.42 -16.92 16.85
CA SER A 185 0.95 -15.74 17.52
C SER A 185 1.83 -14.96 16.56
N ILE A 186 1.46 -13.71 16.30
CA ILE A 186 2.18 -12.77 15.44
C ILE A 186 2.57 -11.60 16.33
N ASP A 187 3.83 -11.56 16.75
CA ASP A 187 4.25 -10.65 17.82
C ASP A 187 5.64 -10.02 17.66
N HIS A 188 5.86 -8.80 18.18
CA HIS A 188 7.15 -8.10 18.11
C HIS A 188 7.70 -7.93 16.69
N ASN A 189 6.85 -7.94 15.66
CA ASN A 189 7.30 -7.73 14.28
C ASN A 189 7.32 -6.25 13.93
N PHE A 190 8.25 -5.87 13.04
CA PHE A 190 8.27 -4.58 12.38
C PHE A 190 7.70 -4.73 10.96
N PHE A 191 6.49 -4.21 10.74
CA PHE A 191 5.90 -4.04 9.44
C PHE A 191 6.17 -2.61 8.95
N GLY A 192 7.24 -2.45 8.18
CA GLY A 192 7.66 -1.16 7.66
C GLY A 192 6.94 -0.76 6.38
N LYS A 193 7.47 0.30 5.74
CA LYS A 193 6.86 0.99 4.61
C LYS A 193 6.27 0.05 3.57
N ARG A 194 4.97 0.16 3.35
CA ARG A 194 4.23 -0.46 2.24
C ARG A 194 3.57 0.64 1.42
N PRO A 195 4.12 1.03 0.26
CA PRO A 195 3.56 2.13 -0.52
C PRO A 195 2.14 1.85 -1.03
N ASN A 196 1.31 2.90 -1.15
CA ASN A 196 -0.01 2.83 -1.79
C ASN A 196 0.05 2.11 -3.14
N TYR A 197 -0.73 1.05 -3.27
CA TYR A 197 -0.75 0.22 -4.47
C TYR A 197 -1.59 0.82 -5.61
N GLY A 198 -2.61 1.63 -5.26
CA GLY A 198 -3.55 2.19 -6.24
C GLY A 198 -4.69 1.26 -6.62
N SER A 199 -5.00 0.27 -5.78
CA SER A 199 -6.14 -0.66 -5.90
C SER A 199 -6.29 -1.49 -4.62
N ASN A 200 -7.40 -2.21 -4.49
CA ASN A 200 -7.65 -3.21 -3.46
C ASN A 200 -6.66 -4.39 -3.48
N GLY A 201 -6.59 -5.13 -2.38
CA GLY A 201 -5.82 -6.38 -2.25
C GLY A 201 -4.37 -6.13 -1.88
N SER A 202 -4.12 -5.05 -1.15
CA SER A 202 -2.80 -4.64 -0.71
C SER A 202 -2.70 -4.46 0.80
N GLU A 203 -3.45 -5.25 1.57
CA GLU A 203 -3.45 -5.17 3.02
C GLU A 203 -2.08 -5.58 3.60
N THR A 204 -1.59 -4.94 4.67
CA THR A 204 -0.37 -5.44 5.35
C THR A 204 -0.64 -6.82 5.95
N MET A 205 -1.79 -7.02 6.57
CA MET A 205 -2.17 -8.29 7.18
C MET A 205 -3.63 -8.65 6.91
N ARG A 206 -3.90 -9.93 6.69
CA ARG A 206 -5.26 -10.46 6.59
C ARG A 206 -5.41 -11.77 7.37
N VAL A 207 -6.42 -11.86 8.22
CA VAL A 207 -6.74 -13.09 8.95
C VAL A 207 -8.04 -13.67 8.42
N GLY A 208 -7.94 -14.75 7.65
CA GLY A 208 -9.07 -15.35 6.95
C GLY A 208 -9.42 -14.68 5.62
N ASN A 209 -10.63 -14.98 5.14
CA ASN A 209 -11.23 -14.43 3.94
C ASN A 209 -12.77 -14.51 4.07
N SER A 210 -13.51 -13.90 3.14
CA SER A 210 -14.98 -13.87 3.22
C SER A 210 -15.60 -15.27 3.30
N THR A 211 -15.15 -16.23 2.49
CA THR A 211 -15.70 -17.60 2.43
C THR A 211 -15.69 -18.31 3.78
N TYR A 212 -14.64 -18.12 4.58
CA TYR A 212 -14.46 -18.79 5.87
C TYR A 212 -14.60 -17.83 7.06
N SER A 213 -15.21 -16.66 6.84
CA SER A 213 -15.23 -15.59 7.84
C SER A 213 -15.99 -15.88 9.13
N LEU A 214 -16.88 -16.86 9.12
CA LEU A 214 -17.59 -17.32 10.32
C LEU A 214 -16.84 -18.42 11.08
N ALA A 215 -15.67 -18.84 10.60
CA ALA A 215 -14.82 -19.78 11.32
C ALA A 215 -14.02 -19.07 12.41
N SER A 216 -13.88 -19.71 13.56
CA SER A 216 -12.98 -19.29 14.63
C SER A 216 -11.53 -19.43 14.17
N SER A 217 -10.75 -18.36 14.28
CA SER A 217 -9.30 -18.39 14.00
C SER A 217 -8.50 -18.38 15.29
N GLN A 218 -8.90 -17.58 16.29
CA GLN A 218 -8.16 -17.41 17.55
C GLN A 218 -6.73 -16.89 17.34
N THR A 219 -6.47 -16.20 16.23
CA THR A 219 -5.16 -15.59 15.96
C THR A 219 -4.91 -14.47 16.97
N GLN A 220 -3.67 -14.39 17.45
CA GLN A 220 -3.17 -13.36 18.33
C GLN A 220 -2.22 -12.45 17.57
N ILE A 221 -2.52 -11.15 17.54
CA ILE A 221 -1.70 -10.11 16.91
C ILE A 221 -1.30 -9.14 18.01
N LEU A 222 -0.08 -9.31 18.54
CA LEU A 222 0.35 -8.70 19.79
C LEU A 222 1.63 -7.90 19.62
N ASP A 223 1.71 -6.70 20.18
CA ASP A 223 3.01 -6.01 20.33
C ASP A 223 3.76 -5.82 18.99
N ASN A 224 3.06 -5.56 17.87
CA ASN A 224 3.70 -5.30 16.58
C ASN A 224 3.79 -3.79 16.30
N TRP A 225 4.79 -3.39 15.50
CA TRP A 225 4.96 -2.02 15.03
C TRP A 225 4.67 -1.94 13.52
N PHE A 226 3.62 -1.19 13.16
CA PHE A 226 3.21 -0.90 11.79
C PHE A 226 3.61 0.54 11.45
N GLU A 227 4.51 0.72 10.49
CA GLU A 227 5.07 2.03 10.13
C GLU A 227 4.97 2.28 8.64
N HIS A 228 4.28 3.36 8.26
CA HIS A 228 4.05 3.72 6.86
C HIS A 228 3.48 2.56 6.03
N CYS A 229 2.64 1.74 6.65
CA CYS A 229 1.81 0.79 5.95
C CYS A 229 0.75 1.62 5.23
N ASP A 230 0.90 1.87 3.93
CA ASP A 230 0.00 2.76 3.16
C ASP A 230 -0.60 2.02 1.96
N GLY A 231 -0.55 0.68 1.95
CA GLY A 231 -0.82 -0.15 0.77
C GLY A 231 -2.21 0.04 0.19
N GLU A 232 -3.21 0.16 1.06
CA GLU A 232 -4.62 0.42 0.76
C GLU A 232 -5.36 0.85 2.04
N VAL A 233 -6.70 0.89 2.00
CA VAL A 233 -7.51 1.29 3.16
C VAL A 233 -7.44 0.34 4.36
N GLU A 234 -7.13 -0.95 4.17
CA GLU A 234 -7.04 -1.93 5.26
C GLU A 234 -5.57 -2.28 5.58
N HIS A 235 -5.02 -1.79 6.69
CA HIS A 235 -3.71 -2.27 7.19
C HIS A 235 -3.81 -3.71 7.65
N VAL A 236 -4.78 -3.95 8.54
CA VAL A 236 -5.08 -5.25 9.13
C VAL A 236 -6.54 -5.54 8.84
N SER A 237 -6.79 -6.57 8.04
CA SER A 237 -8.12 -6.99 7.62
C SER A 237 -8.51 -8.29 8.30
N ILE A 238 -9.29 -8.19 9.38
CA ILE A 238 -9.81 -9.34 10.10
C ILE A 238 -11.05 -9.85 9.39
N LYS A 239 -10.98 -11.10 8.90
CA LYS A 239 -12.00 -11.78 8.11
C LYS A 239 -12.25 -13.17 8.69
N SER A 240 -12.38 -13.25 10.02
CA SER A 240 -12.66 -14.47 10.80
C SER A 240 -13.16 -14.15 12.21
N ASN A 241 -13.58 -15.17 12.97
CA ASN A 241 -14.04 -15.01 14.35
C ASN A 241 -12.92 -15.15 15.40
N ASP A 242 -13.20 -14.61 16.60
CA ASP A 242 -12.50 -14.85 17.86
C ASP A 242 -11.01 -14.48 17.90
N ASN A 243 -10.58 -13.52 17.09
CA ASN A 243 -9.20 -13.03 17.12
C ASN A 243 -8.95 -12.06 18.27
N TYR A 244 -7.69 -11.97 18.68
CA TYR A 244 -7.23 -11.07 19.73
C TYR A 244 -6.12 -10.16 19.20
N ILE A 245 -6.41 -8.86 19.09
CA ILE A 245 -5.52 -7.85 18.52
C ILE A 245 -5.22 -6.82 19.60
N ALA A 246 -4.00 -6.83 20.14
CA ALA A 246 -3.68 -5.98 21.27
C ALA A 246 -2.26 -5.40 21.26
N ARG A 247 -2.11 -4.23 21.87
CA ARG A 247 -0.79 -3.59 22.12
C ARG A 247 0.06 -3.33 20.88
N ASN A 248 -0.58 -3.22 19.71
CA ASN A 248 0.12 -2.86 18.48
C ASN A 248 0.21 -1.34 18.35
N VAL A 249 1.27 -0.86 17.69
CA VAL A 249 1.46 0.55 17.34
C VAL A 249 1.34 0.73 15.83
N PHE A 250 0.44 1.63 15.41
CA PHE A 250 0.27 2.08 14.04
C PHE A 250 0.80 3.51 13.93
N PHE A 251 2.01 3.64 13.41
CA PHE A 251 2.71 4.91 13.25
C PHE A 251 2.59 5.40 11.80
N GLU A 252 1.99 6.57 11.62
CA GLU A 252 1.86 7.28 10.33
C GLU A 252 1.41 6.37 9.17
N SER A 253 0.48 5.45 9.42
CA SER A 253 0.02 4.48 8.43
C SER A 253 -1.36 4.89 7.88
N SER A 254 -1.47 5.07 6.57
CA SER A 254 -2.70 5.56 5.90
C SER A 254 -3.68 4.43 5.59
N GLY A 255 -4.69 4.22 6.44
CA GLY A 255 -5.61 3.07 6.44
C GLY A 255 -6.09 2.73 7.86
N GLU A 256 -6.75 1.58 8.04
CA GLU A 256 -7.41 1.18 9.29
C GLU A 256 -7.07 -0.27 9.73
N LEU A 257 -7.23 -0.55 11.03
CA LEU A 257 -7.51 -1.89 11.54
C LEU A 257 -9.00 -2.17 11.35
N VAL A 258 -9.31 -3.15 10.49
CA VAL A 258 -10.68 -3.42 10.06
C VAL A 258 -11.15 -4.78 10.55
N LEU A 259 -12.21 -4.78 11.36
CA LEU A 259 -13.05 -5.94 11.60
C LEU A 259 -13.98 -6.09 10.38
N ARG A 260 -13.45 -6.69 9.31
CA ARG A 260 -14.05 -6.63 7.97
C ARG A 260 -15.14 -7.68 7.77
N HIS A 261 -14.91 -8.88 8.28
CA HIS A 261 -15.86 -9.98 8.38
C HIS A 261 -15.59 -10.80 9.64
N GLY A 262 -16.56 -11.62 10.05
CA GLY A 262 -16.48 -12.41 11.27
C GLY A 262 -16.83 -11.60 12.51
N ASN A 263 -16.96 -12.30 13.63
CA ASN A 263 -17.62 -11.85 14.86
C ASN A 263 -16.74 -12.14 16.09
N GLY A 264 -17.06 -11.56 17.25
CA GLY A 264 -16.44 -11.96 18.52
C GLY A 264 -14.96 -11.54 18.68
N ASN A 265 -14.46 -10.68 17.79
CA ASN A 265 -13.08 -10.19 17.85
C ASN A 265 -12.87 -9.16 18.97
N VAL A 266 -11.67 -9.18 19.56
CA VAL A 266 -11.26 -8.25 20.62
C VAL A 266 -10.10 -7.38 20.12
N VAL A 267 -10.28 -6.06 20.17
CA VAL A 267 -9.30 -5.04 19.79
C VAL A 267 -9.02 -4.16 21.02
N GLU A 268 -7.87 -4.34 21.66
CA GLU A 268 -7.57 -3.60 22.89
C GLU A 268 -6.17 -3.05 23.02
N GLU A 269 -6.03 -1.89 23.65
CA GLU A 269 -4.73 -1.30 23.99
C GLU A 269 -3.82 -1.06 22.77
N ASN A 270 -4.41 -0.85 21.58
CA ASN A 270 -3.66 -0.48 20.38
C ASN A 270 -3.48 1.04 20.30
N PHE A 271 -2.38 1.48 19.70
CA PHE A 271 -1.98 2.87 19.60
C PHE A 271 -1.90 3.30 18.14
N PHE A 272 -2.64 4.33 17.76
CA PHE A 272 -2.68 4.89 16.42
C PHE A 272 -2.14 6.31 16.48
N LEU A 273 -0.97 6.54 15.89
CA LEU A 273 -0.22 7.79 15.94
C LEU A 273 -0.11 8.36 14.52
N GLY A 274 -1.04 9.25 14.16
CA GLY A 274 -1.17 9.73 12.80
C GLY A 274 -0.22 10.87 12.42
N ASN A 275 0.24 11.67 13.39
CA ASN A 275 1.00 12.90 13.16
C ASN A 275 0.40 13.80 12.06
N ARG A 276 -0.93 13.80 11.95
CA ARG A 276 -1.70 14.55 10.95
C ARG A 276 -1.39 14.16 9.49
N LYS A 277 -0.73 13.02 9.24
CA LYS A 277 -0.52 12.49 7.89
C LYS A 277 -1.89 12.17 7.24
N PRO A 278 -2.12 12.55 5.97
CA PRO A 278 -3.37 12.27 5.27
C PRO A 278 -3.80 10.81 5.33
N ASN A 279 -5.12 10.58 5.42
CA ASN A 279 -5.75 9.26 5.44
C ASN A 279 -5.25 8.34 6.56
N THR A 280 -4.61 8.86 7.61
CA THR A 280 -4.36 8.08 8.83
C THR A 280 -5.67 7.79 9.52
N GLY A 281 -5.99 6.51 9.66
CA GLY A 281 -7.23 5.99 10.24
C GLY A 281 -6.97 5.15 11.47
N GLY A 282 -8.05 4.70 12.09
CA GLY A 282 -8.01 3.92 13.32
C GLY A 282 -8.70 2.58 13.15
N ILE A 283 -9.90 2.45 13.71
CA ILE A 283 -10.60 1.17 13.81
C ILE A 283 -11.91 1.22 13.03
N ARG A 284 -12.15 0.23 12.17
CA ARG A 284 -13.43 0.04 11.48
C ARG A 284 -14.12 -1.24 11.90
N ILE A 285 -15.41 -1.13 12.18
CA ILE A 285 -16.22 -2.19 12.77
C ILE A 285 -17.34 -2.60 11.81
N VAL A 286 -17.40 -3.89 11.51
CA VAL A 286 -18.47 -4.60 10.80
C VAL A 286 -18.68 -5.94 11.50
N GLY A 287 -19.92 -6.42 11.59
CA GLY A 287 -20.20 -7.69 12.26
C GLY A 287 -20.55 -7.51 13.74
N GLU A 288 -20.62 -8.62 14.48
CA GLU A 288 -21.23 -8.64 15.81
C GLU A 288 -20.30 -9.14 16.92
N ASP A 289 -20.71 -8.86 18.16
CA ASP A 289 -20.09 -9.34 19.40
C ASP A 289 -18.64 -8.87 19.62
N HIS A 290 -18.26 -7.74 19.02
CA HIS A 290 -16.90 -7.20 19.17
C HIS A 290 -16.68 -6.48 20.49
N ILE A 291 -15.43 -6.50 20.96
CA ILE A 291 -14.97 -5.66 22.08
C ILE A 291 -13.83 -4.79 21.57
N VAL A 292 -14.03 -3.47 21.61
CA VAL A 292 -13.06 -2.45 21.21
C VAL A 292 -12.81 -1.54 22.39
N ARG A 293 -11.68 -1.72 23.08
CA ARG A 293 -11.44 -1.00 24.33
C ARG A 293 -10.02 -0.55 24.61
N ARG A 294 -9.88 0.53 25.38
CA ARG A 294 -8.58 1.07 25.83
C ARG A 294 -7.60 1.37 24.69
N ASN A 295 -8.09 1.61 23.48
CA ASN A 295 -7.24 2.00 22.36
C ASN A 295 -6.96 3.51 22.45
N TYR A 296 -5.75 3.91 22.05
CA TYR A 296 -5.30 5.30 22.02
C TYR A 296 -5.13 5.76 20.58
N LEU A 297 -5.88 6.78 20.17
CA LEU A 297 -5.92 7.27 18.80
C LEU A 297 -5.60 8.76 18.79
N LYS A 298 -4.54 9.15 18.08
CA LYS A 298 -4.03 10.52 18.09
C LYS A 298 -3.68 11.03 16.69
N ASP A 299 -4.06 12.28 16.42
CA ASP A 299 -3.69 13.03 15.22
C ASP A 299 -4.10 12.36 13.90
N LEU A 300 -5.23 11.63 13.91
CA LEU A 300 -5.75 10.91 12.75
C LEU A 300 -6.63 11.83 11.88
N THR A 301 -6.37 11.86 10.57
CA THR A 301 -7.04 12.81 9.65
C THR A 301 -7.97 12.15 8.64
N GLY A 302 -8.05 10.82 8.63
CA GLY A 302 -8.86 10.14 7.65
C GLY A 302 -10.36 10.32 7.91
N LYS A 303 -11.15 10.04 6.87
CA LYS A 303 -12.60 10.23 6.82
C LYS A 303 -13.25 8.98 6.26
N ARG A 304 -14.54 8.76 6.53
CA ARG A 304 -15.33 7.64 6.00
C ARG A 304 -14.68 6.29 6.34
N PHE A 305 -14.03 5.66 5.37
CA PHE A 305 -13.32 4.38 5.49
C PHE A 305 -11.86 4.55 5.93
N TYR A 306 -11.48 5.76 6.32
CA TYR A 306 -10.21 6.05 6.98
C TYR A 306 -10.45 6.77 8.32
N ALA A 307 -11.66 6.74 8.87
CA ALA A 307 -11.96 7.49 10.09
C ALA A 307 -11.15 6.96 11.28
N ALA A 308 -11.00 7.77 12.34
CA ALA A 308 -10.39 7.30 13.58
C ALA A 308 -11.22 6.17 14.20
N LEU A 309 -12.55 6.28 14.10
CA LEU A 309 -13.47 5.19 14.37
C LEU A 309 -14.58 5.21 13.30
N ALA A 310 -14.75 4.11 12.58
CA ALA A 310 -15.82 3.91 11.62
C ALA A 310 -16.73 2.75 12.04
N VAL A 311 -17.94 3.07 12.50
CA VAL A 311 -18.97 2.06 12.80
C VAL A 311 -19.93 1.97 11.62
N MET A 312 -19.89 0.84 10.91
CA MET A 312 -20.48 0.71 9.58
C MET A 312 -22.00 0.48 9.59
N ASN A 313 -22.69 0.99 8.57
CA ASN A 313 -23.99 0.50 8.13
C ASN A 313 -23.83 -0.84 7.38
N ALA A 314 -24.91 -1.62 7.31
CA ALA A 314 -24.88 -2.98 6.77
C ALA A 314 -26.00 -3.28 5.78
N VAL A 315 -25.81 -4.37 5.04
CA VAL A 315 -26.73 -4.84 4.00
C VAL A 315 -27.80 -5.75 4.64
N PRO A 316 -29.10 -5.50 4.42
CA PRO A 316 -30.15 -6.44 4.83
C PRO A 316 -29.96 -7.81 4.20
N ASN A 317 -30.06 -8.89 4.99
CA ASN A 317 -29.82 -10.26 4.53
C ASN A 317 -28.46 -10.39 3.79
N SER A 318 -27.43 -9.76 4.35
CA SER A 318 -26.09 -9.68 3.77
C SER A 318 -25.56 -11.04 3.32
N LEU A 319 -25.00 -11.09 2.12
CA LEU A 319 -24.15 -12.20 1.70
C LEU A 319 -22.85 -12.22 2.52
N ILE A 320 -22.17 -13.37 2.55
CA ILE A 320 -20.98 -13.57 3.38
C ILE A 320 -19.83 -12.58 3.07
N ASN A 321 -19.75 -12.13 1.81
CA ASN A 321 -18.74 -11.18 1.33
C ASN A 321 -19.20 -9.70 1.35
N ARG A 322 -20.41 -9.42 1.86
CA ARG A 322 -20.93 -8.06 2.06
C ARG A 322 -20.77 -7.63 3.52
N TYR A 323 -21.44 -6.56 3.92
CA TYR A 323 -21.32 -5.93 5.23
C TYR A 323 -22.45 -6.42 6.14
N HIS A 324 -22.09 -7.14 7.22
CA HIS A 324 -23.03 -7.56 8.26
C HIS A 324 -23.23 -6.45 9.29
N GLN A 325 -24.41 -6.43 9.90
CA GLN A 325 -24.82 -5.39 10.84
C GLN A 325 -23.90 -5.34 12.03
N VAL A 326 -23.48 -4.13 12.41
CA VAL A 326 -22.83 -3.91 13.70
C VAL A 326 -23.86 -4.17 14.80
N LYS A 327 -23.63 -5.23 15.58
CA LYS A 327 -24.57 -5.68 16.60
C LYS A 327 -23.85 -6.12 17.88
N ASN A 328 -24.44 -5.86 19.05
CA ASN A 328 -23.92 -6.31 20.35
C ASN A 328 -22.42 -6.00 20.55
N THR A 329 -21.98 -4.84 20.05
CA THR A 329 -20.57 -4.43 20.07
C THR A 329 -20.33 -3.45 21.20
N GLN A 330 -19.21 -3.62 21.89
CA GLN A 330 -18.81 -2.79 23.00
C GLN A 330 -17.60 -1.92 22.62
N ILE A 331 -17.77 -0.60 22.64
CA ILE A 331 -16.75 0.39 22.34
C ILE A 331 -16.52 1.23 23.59
N MET A 332 -15.50 0.86 24.38
CA MET A 332 -15.35 1.42 25.73
C MET A 332 -13.93 1.86 26.10
N GLU A 333 -13.81 2.87 26.97
CA GLU A 333 -12.51 3.28 27.54
C GLU A 333 -11.46 3.71 26.48
N ASN A 334 -11.86 4.04 25.25
CA ASN A 334 -10.92 4.49 24.22
C ASN A 334 -10.64 5.99 24.35
N VAL A 335 -9.44 6.41 23.92
CA VAL A 335 -9.00 7.81 23.96
C VAL A 335 -8.78 8.30 22.53
N PHE A 336 -9.47 9.38 22.16
CA PHE A 336 -9.35 10.05 20.87
C PHE A 336 -8.81 11.47 21.09
N ILE A 337 -7.65 11.78 20.49
CA ILE A 337 -6.98 13.09 20.63
C ILE A 337 -6.72 13.67 19.25
N ASP A 338 -7.29 14.85 18.98
CA ASP A 338 -7.12 15.57 17.71
C ASP A 338 -7.37 14.69 16.46
N CYS A 339 -8.32 13.75 16.60
CA CYS A 339 -8.86 12.93 15.52
C CYS A 339 -9.95 13.72 14.79
N ASP A 340 -9.87 13.79 13.46
CA ASP A 340 -10.79 14.59 12.65
C ASP A 340 -12.18 13.97 12.56
N ASN A 341 -12.29 12.64 12.48
CA ASN A 341 -13.57 11.95 12.26
C ASN A 341 -13.73 10.72 13.16
N ILE A 342 -14.80 10.74 13.95
CA ILE A 342 -15.44 9.58 14.58
C ILE A 342 -16.81 9.47 13.91
N GLU A 343 -17.15 8.33 13.32
CA GLU A 343 -18.34 8.23 12.47
C GLU A 343 -19.18 6.98 12.78
N PHE A 344 -20.50 7.17 12.85
CA PHE A 344 -21.49 6.11 13.00
C PHE A 344 -22.39 6.02 11.77
N GLY A 345 -22.79 4.80 11.41
CA GLY A 345 -23.60 4.51 10.22
C GLY A 345 -22.83 4.66 8.90
N VAL A 346 -21.50 4.49 8.94
CA VAL A 346 -20.62 4.75 7.81
C VAL A 346 -20.98 3.88 6.62
N GLY A 347 -20.98 4.47 5.43
CA GLY A 347 -21.32 3.76 4.19
C GLY A 347 -22.81 3.61 3.94
N LYS A 348 -23.69 4.25 4.72
CA LYS A 348 -25.13 4.30 4.42
C LYS A 348 -25.38 4.65 2.95
N ASP A 349 -26.13 3.78 2.28
CA ASP A 349 -26.62 3.99 0.92
C ASP A 349 -27.87 3.12 0.68
N ASN A 350 -28.28 2.96 -0.58
CA ASN A 350 -29.46 2.16 -0.94
C ASN A 350 -29.30 0.64 -0.70
N GLU A 351 -28.08 0.15 -0.55
CA GLU A 351 -27.79 -1.25 -0.22
C GLU A 351 -27.56 -1.42 1.29
N ARG A 352 -26.74 -0.54 1.88
CA ARG A 352 -26.34 -0.54 3.29
C ARG A 352 -27.33 0.27 4.14
N THR A 353 -28.49 -0.32 4.39
CA THR A 353 -29.64 0.34 5.05
C THR A 353 -29.87 -0.08 6.50
N LEU A 354 -29.06 -1.00 7.06
CA LEU A 354 -29.16 -1.39 8.47
C LEU A 354 -28.14 -0.62 9.33
N PRO A 355 -28.60 0.27 10.23
CA PRO A 355 -27.71 0.96 11.16
C PRO A 355 -27.21 0.03 12.28
N PRO A 356 -26.15 0.43 13.02
CA PRO A 356 -25.71 -0.27 14.21
C PRO A 356 -26.82 -0.45 15.26
N THR A 357 -26.86 -1.60 15.93
CA THR A 357 -27.85 -1.91 16.96
C THR A 357 -27.22 -2.60 18.17
N GLU A 358 -27.89 -2.55 19.33
CA GLU A 358 -27.43 -3.16 20.58
C GLU A 358 -25.96 -2.82 20.92
N THR A 359 -25.50 -1.64 20.51
CA THR A 359 -24.09 -1.25 20.61
C THR A 359 -23.90 -0.34 21.83
N ILE A 360 -22.78 -0.49 22.53
CA ILE A 360 -22.44 0.34 23.69
C ILE A 360 -21.25 1.22 23.31
N PHE A 361 -21.38 2.52 23.52
CA PHE A 361 -20.29 3.49 23.44
C PHE A 361 -20.13 4.16 24.79
N SER A 362 -19.20 3.69 25.61
CA SER A 362 -19.11 4.10 27.02
C SER A 362 -17.72 4.43 27.51
N GLU A 363 -17.63 5.40 28.42
CA GLU A 363 -16.37 5.75 29.11
C GLU A 363 -15.22 6.12 28.15
N ASN A 364 -15.54 6.56 26.94
CA ASN A 364 -14.55 7.05 25.98
C ASN A 364 -14.20 8.52 26.27
N ILE A 365 -12.97 8.90 25.95
CA ILE A 365 -12.45 10.26 26.08
C ILE A 365 -12.24 10.86 24.69
N ILE A 366 -12.82 12.02 24.42
CA ILE A 366 -12.65 12.76 23.16
C ILE A 366 -12.06 14.14 23.44
N ILE A 367 -10.81 14.36 23.04
CA ILE A 367 -10.14 15.66 23.16
C ILE A 367 -9.88 16.16 21.74
N ASN A 368 -10.66 17.15 21.28
CA ASN A 368 -10.38 17.82 20.00
C ASN A 368 -10.85 19.26 20.10
N ARG A 369 -9.90 20.19 20.33
CA ARG A 369 -10.21 21.60 20.58
C ARG A 369 -10.50 22.39 19.31
N ASN A 370 -10.38 21.76 18.14
CA ASN A 370 -10.71 22.35 16.84
C ASN A 370 -11.99 21.74 16.24
N ALA A 371 -12.53 20.67 16.82
CA ALA A 371 -13.78 20.06 16.39
C ALA A 371 -14.99 20.95 16.69
N MET A 372 -16.02 20.83 15.85
CA MET A 372 -17.32 21.48 16.04
C MET A 372 -18.37 20.53 16.59
N GLU A 373 -18.18 19.22 16.43
CA GLU A 373 -19.11 18.15 16.79
C GLU A 373 -18.34 17.01 17.48
N LEU A 374 -19.04 16.15 18.24
CA LEU A 374 -18.42 15.00 18.92
C LEU A 374 -18.05 13.87 17.94
N PHE A 375 -18.93 13.65 16.97
CA PHE A 375 -18.86 12.60 15.96
C PHE A 375 -19.89 12.89 14.86
N ILE A 376 -19.78 12.19 13.74
CA ILE A 376 -20.68 12.30 12.58
C ILE A 376 -21.71 11.15 12.63
N GLU A 377 -22.98 11.49 12.50
CA GLU A 377 -24.09 10.54 12.37
C GLU A 377 -24.50 10.41 10.89
N ASN A 378 -24.02 9.37 10.20
CA ASN A 378 -24.40 9.12 8.80
C ASN A 378 -25.78 8.44 8.68
N ASP A 379 -26.24 7.74 9.71
CA ASP A 379 -27.57 7.14 9.82
C ASP A 379 -28.10 7.18 11.26
N ASP A 380 -29.26 6.56 11.51
CA ASP A 380 -29.83 6.42 12.85
C ASP A 380 -28.85 5.78 13.84
N VAL A 381 -28.67 6.43 14.99
CA VAL A 381 -27.81 5.98 16.09
C VAL A 381 -28.61 5.55 17.33
N SER A 382 -29.93 5.43 17.23
CA SER A 382 -30.79 5.02 18.35
C SER A 382 -30.47 3.63 18.90
N GLY A 383 -29.85 2.77 18.09
CA GLY A 383 -29.34 1.46 18.48
C GLY A 383 -28.03 1.48 19.28
N ILE A 384 -27.47 2.67 19.56
CA ILE A 384 -26.23 2.87 20.29
C ILE A 384 -26.51 3.51 21.64
N ASN A 385 -26.14 2.82 22.72
CA ASN A 385 -26.20 3.34 24.07
C ASN A 385 -24.92 4.11 24.42
N PHE A 386 -25.04 5.44 24.50
CA PHE A 386 -23.97 6.33 24.93
C PHE A 386 -24.01 6.53 26.45
N SER A 387 -22.92 6.26 27.17
CA SER A 387 -22.88 6.45 28.63
C SER A 387 -21.49 6.76 29.19
N GLY A 388 -21.39 7.69 30.15
CA GLY A 388 -20.13 7.96 30.85
C GLY A 388 -18.98 8.50 29.98
N ASN A 389 -19.23 8.94 28.76
CA ASN A 389 -18.20 9.49 27.89
C ASN A 389 -17.85 10.91 28.31
N ILE A 390 -16.58 11.28 28.17
CA ILE A 390 -16.09 12.61 28.53
C ILE A 390 -15.49 13.27 27.29
N PHE A 391 -15.71 14.57 27.12
CA PHE A 391 -15.11 15.31 26.02
C PHE A 391 -14.54 16.68 26.44
N ASP A 392 -13.45 17.10 25.77
CA ASP A 392 -12.89 18.45 25.78
C ASP A 392 -12.84 19.01 24.36
N ILE A 393 -13.92 19.68 23.96
CA ILE A 393 -14.03 20.41 22.69
C ILE A 393 -14.18 21.90 23.01
N LYS A 394 -13.43 22.76 22.32
CA LYS A 394 -13.32 24.18 22.65
C LYS A 394 -14.66 24.89 22.47
N ASN A 395 -15.02 25.74 23.44
CA ASN A 395 -16.26 26.54 23.45
C ASN A 395 -17.53 25.69 23.33
N SER A 396 -17.48 24.40 23.71
CA SER A 396 -18.60 23.50 23.50
C SER A 396 -19.79 23.85 24.39
N THR A 397 -20.93 24.11 23.75
CA THR A 397 -22.27 24.10 24.36
C THR A 397 -23.00 22.79 24.05
N ILE A 398 -22.29 21.76 23.57
CA ILE A 398 -22.87 20.49 23.14
C ILE A 398 -23.55 19.83 24.35
N LYS A 399 -24.82 19.46 24.17
CA LYS A 399 -25.60 18.67 25.12
C LYS A 399 -26.04 17.40 24.41
N ARG A 400 -25.41 16.28 24.76
CA ARG A 400 -25.71 14.94 24.24
C ARG A 400 -25.81 13.98 25.42
N GLU A 401 -26.86 13.17 25.45
CA GLU A 401 -27.01 12.15 26.48
C GLU A 401 -25.81 11.18 26.44
N GLY A 402 -25.32 10.78 27.61
CA GLY A 402 -24.16 9.91 27.71
C GLY A 402 -22.79 10.59 27.55
N PHE A 403 -22.75 11.90 27.35
CA PHE A 403 -21.52 12.71 27.25
C PHE A 403 -21.49 13.84 28.27
N GLU A 404 -20.35 14.01 28.93
CA GLU A 404 -20.09 15.11 29.85
C GLU A 404 -18.88 15.94 29.37
N TYR A 405 -19.04 17.27 29.34
CA TYR A 405 -17.92 18.15 29.11
C TYR A 405 -17.02 18.17 30.34
N GLN A 406 -15.73 17.89 30.16
CA GLN A 406 -14.71 18.16 31.16
C GLN A 406 -13.49 18.74 30.48
N LYS A 407 -12.86 19.74 31.11
CA LYS A 407 -11.57 20.24 30.63
C LYS A 407 -10.48 19.26 31.03
N LEU A 408 -9.82 18.66 30.04
CA LEU A 408 -8.84 17.60 30.25
C LEU A 408 -7.42 18.06 29.89
N ASN A 409 -6.43 17.51 30.59
CA ASN A 409 -5.07 17.46 30.05
C ASN A 409 -4.98 16.27 29.11
N GLU A 410 -4.07 16.34 28.13
CA GLU A 410 -3.74 15.16 27.34
C GLU A 410 -3.20 14.07 28.29
N PRO A 411 -3.69 12.82 28.22
CA PRO A 411 -3.12 11.71 28.97
C PRO A 411 -1.65 11.48 28.61
N ASP A 412 -0.83 11.08 29.59
CA ASP A 412 0.56 10.72 29.33
C ASP A 412 0.60 9.52 28.37
N LEU A 413 1.29 9.67 27.24
CA LEU A 413 1.49 8.59 26.28
C LEU A 413 2.54 7.61 26.80
N THR A 414 2.10 6.43 27.22
CA THR A 414 2.98 5.28 27.49
C THR A 414 2.71 4.23 26.42
N LEU A 415 3.66 4.04 25.51
CA LEU A 415 3.54 3.00 24.48
C LEU A 415 3.66 1.60 25.11
N PRO A 416 2.97 0.60 24.56
CA PRO A 416 3.02 -0.76 25.07
C PRO A 416 4.30 -1.48 24.64
N ILE A 417 4.93 -0.99 23.56
CA ILE A 417 6.20 -1.46 23.01
C ILE A 417 6.93 -0.30 22.33
N GLU A 418 8.26 -0.28 22.41
CA GLU A 418 9.08 0.68 21.68
C GLU A 418 9.41 0.18 20.28
N ARG A 419 9.59 1.09 19.32
CA ARG A 419 9.94 0.74 17.93
C ARG A 419 11.16 -0.20 17.83
N GLY A 420 12.16 0.00 18.69
CA GLY A 420 13.40 -0.79 18.70
C GLY A 420 13.25 -2.21 19.24
N ASP A 421 12.19 -2.50 19.99
CA ASP A 421 11.89 -3.84 20.49
C ASP A 421 11.28 -4.73 19.39
N CYS A 422 10.80 -4.12 18.30
CA CYS A 422 10.22 -4.80 17.16
C CYS A 422 11.23 -5.10 16.05
N GLY A 423 11.00 -6.22 15.38
CA GLY A 423 11.77 -6.63 14.20
C GLY A 423 13.08 -7.34 14.52
N ALA A 424 13.83 -7.64 13.46
CA ALA A 424 15.06 -8.38 13.54
C ALA A 424 16.17 -7.51 14.17
N GLN A 425 16.61 -7.87 15.37
CA GLN A 425 17.54 -7.07 16.18
C GLN A 425 18.93 -6.82 15.54
N TRP A 426 19.29 -7.62 14.53
CA TRP A 426 20.53 -7.47 13.78
C TRP A 426 20.40 -6.54 12.57
N PHE A 427 19.18 -6.14 12.21
CA PHE A 427 18.89 -5.28 11.07
C PHE A 427 18.63 -3.86 11.53
N ASP A 428 19.31 -2.89 10.91
CA ASP A 428 19.04 -1.49 11.18
C ASP A 428 17.73 -1.08 10.49
N ASN A 429 16.66 -1.00 11.29
CA ASN A 429 15.34 -0.59 10.86
C ASN A 429 15.25 0.92 10.57
N GLN A 430 16.35 1.70 10.67
CA GLN A 430 16.31 3.09 10.27
C GLN A 430 16.11 3.17 8.75
N VAL A 431 15.02 3.85 8.35
CA VAL A 431 14.90 4.38 7.00
C VAL A 431 16.20 5.15 6.79
N LYS A 432 17.05 4.69 5.87
CA LYS A 432 18.20 5.49 5.46
C LYS A 432 17.60 6.81 5.03
N ASP A 433 17.85 7.84 5.84
CA ASP A 433 17.73 9.22 5.41
C ASP A 433 18.37 9.25 4.02
N GLU A 434 17.69 9.79 3.02
CA GLU A 434 18.20 9.90 1.63
C GLU A 434 19.38 10.92 1.60
N GLY A 435 20.33 10.74 2.51
CA GLY A 435 21.56 11.48 2.67
C GLY A 435 22.53 11.01 1.60
N VAL A 436 22.52 11.74 0.49
CA VAL A 436 23.48 12.80 0.16
C VAL A 436 23.00 13.32 -1.18
N ILE A 437 22.50 14.56 -1.19
CA ILE A 437 22.07 15.26 -2.40
C ILE A 437 23.33 15.52 -3.24
N SER A 438 23.63 14.62 -4.18
CA SER A 438 24.52 15.00 -5.27
C SER A 438 23.81 16.13 -6.03
N ALA A 439 24.49 17.27 -6.17
CA ALA A 439 23.96 18.44 -6.87
C ALA A 439 24.92 18.85 -7.97
N LYS A 440 25.54 17.87 -8.63
CA LYS A 440 26.43 18.14 -9.76
C LYS A 440 25.61 18.69 -10.90
N LYS A 441 26.26 19.52 -11.72
CA LYS A 441 25.65 20.13 -12.89
C LYS A 441 26.40 19.65 -14.12
N TYR A 442 25.69 19.03 -15.03
CA TYR A 442 26.18 18.68 -16.35
C TYR A 442 25.60 19.65 -17.36
N VAL A 443 26.42 20.07 -18.32
CA VAL A 443 25.98 20.87 -19.45
C VAL A 443 26.20 20.05 -20.70
N VAL A 444 25.14 19.81 -21.45
CA VAL A 444 25.13 18.96 -22.65
C VAL A 444 24.54 19.74 -23.82
N SER A 445 24.90 19.38 -25.06
CA SER A 445 24.45 20.09 -26.27
C SER A 445 23.91 19.19 -27.38
N ASP A 446 24.09 17.88 -27.27
CA ASP A 446 23.69 16.88 -28.27
C ASP A 446 23.03 15.66 -27.62
N ALA A 447 22.37 14.85 -28.45
CA ALA A 447 21.55 13.74 -28.01
C ALA A 447 22.37 12.58 -27.39
N ASP A 448 23.58 12.34 -27.88
CA ASP A 448 24.42 11.21 -27.45
C ASP A 448 24.98 11.50 -26.06
N THR A 449 25.61 12.67 -25.90
CA THR A 449 26.11 13.15 -24.60
C THR A 449 24.98 13.29 -23.59
N PHE A 450 23.78 13.73 -24.01
CA PHE A 450 22.64 13.80 -23.11
C PHE A 450 22.24 12.42 -22.56
N ARG A 451 22.22 11.38 -23.40
CA ARG A 451 21.93 10.01 -22.95
C ARG A 451 22.99 9.49 -21.98
N GLU A 452 24.27 9.64 -22.34
CA GLU A 452 25.40 9.19 -21.51
C GLU A 452 25.35 9.84 -20.12
N VAL A 453 25.17 11.16 -20.07
CA VAL A 453 25.09 11.90 -18.80
C VAL A 453 23.89 11.50 -17.95
N VAL A 454 22.72 11.24 -18.56
CA VAL A 454 21.55 10.75 -17.80
C VAL A 454 21.84 9.41 -17.14
N THR A 455 22.55 8.51 -17.83
CA THR A 455 22.95 7.21 -17.27
C THR A 455 23.98 7.36 -16.14
N GLU A 456 24.99 8.23 -16.33
CA GLU A 456 26.09 8.42 -15.37
C GLU A 456 25.74 9.28 -14.15
N ALA A 457 24.74 10.17 -14.27
CA ALA A 457 24.37 11.10 -13.20
C ALA A 457 23.96 10.38 -11.90
N ASP A 458 24.24 11.00 -10.76
CA ASP A 458 23.81 10.53 -9.45
C ASP A 458 22.43 11.11 -9.08
N ASP A 459 21.77 10.57 -8.05
CA ASP A 459 20.50 11.11 -7.55
C ASP A 459 20.61 12.60 -7.19
N ASN A 460 19.62 13.36 -7.63
CA ASN A 460 19.45 14.81 -7.52
C ASN A 460 20.37 15.67 -8.42
N ASP A 461 21.20 15.06 -9.28
CA ASP A 461 22.01 15.82 -10.22
C ASP A 461 21.15 16.62 -11.22
N THR A 462 21.73 17.73 -11.70
CA THR A 462 21.09 18.61 -12.68
C THR A 462 21.76 18.50 -14.04
N ILE A 463 20.98 18.28 -15.09
CA ILE A 463 21.41 18.23 -16.47
C ILE A 463 20.83 19.44 -17.19
N ILE A 464 21.71 20.29 -17.73
CA ILE A 464 21.36 21.53 -18.44
C ILE A 464 21.62 21.31 -19.92
N LEU A 465 20.58 21.34 -20.73
CA LEU A 465 20.71 21.25 -22.17
C LEU A 465 20.90 22.65 -22.77
N LYS A 466 22.07 22.89 -23.35
CA LYS A 466 22.46 24.07 -24.11
C LYS A 466 22.41 23.75 -25.59
N SER A 467 21.23 23.85 -26.19
CA SER A 467 21.06 23.63 -27.61
C SER A 467 20.08 24.62 -28.20
N SER A 468 20.47 25.23 -29.31
CA SER A 468 19.58 25.98 -30.22
C SER A 468 19.11 25.12 -31.40
N SER A 469 19.32 23.80 -31.34
CA SER A 469 19.01 22.82 -32.40
C SER A 469 18.24 21.60 -31.87
N ASP A 470 17.57 20.89 -32.79
CA ASP A 470 16.83 19.66 -32.50
C ASP A 470 17.73 18.60 -31.84
N ILE A 471 17.24 18.00 -30.74
CA ILE A 471 17.78 16.82 -30.10
C ILE A 471 17.09 15.60 -30.70
N LEU A 472 17.83 14.89 -31.55
CA LEU A 472 17.34 13.75 -32.31
C LEU A 472 17.63 12.45 -31.55
N LEU A 473 16.58 11.79 -31.07
CA LEU A 473 16.68 10.58 -30.26
C LEU A 473 16.46 9.33 -31.11
N GLU A 474 17.46 8.46 -31.22
CA GLU A 474 17.29 7.12 -31.81
C GLU A 474 16.63 6.14 -30.84
N GLU A 475 16.86 6.34 -29.55
CA GLU A 475 16.30 5.57 -28.43
C GLU A 475 15.81 6.52 -27.32
N PRO A 476 14.88 6.09 -26.44
CA PRO A 476 14.39 6.91 -25.33
C PRO A 476 15.49 7.37 -24.37
N ILE A 477 15.31 8.54 -23.77
CA ILE A 477 16.03 8.91 -22.55
C ILE A 477 15.39 8.15 -21.38
N VAL A 478 16.15 7.27 -20.72
CA VAL A 478 15.64 6.44 -19.61
C VAL A 478 15.95 7.10 -18.27
N ILE A 479 14.92 7.32 -17.46
CA ILE A 479 15.01 7.91 -16.12
C ILE A 479 14.72 6.82 -15.08
N GLU A 480 15.72 6.46 -14.29
CA GLU A 480 15.66 5.40 -13.26
C GLU A 480 15.93 5.93 -11.84
N LYS A 481 16.19 7.24 -11.73
CA LYS A 481 16.69 7.89 -10.52
C LYS A 481 16.12 9.31 -10.41
N HIS A 482 16.38 10.02 -9.32
CA HIS A 482 15.92 11.39 -9.17
C HIS A 482 16.79 12.35 -9.99
N LEU A 483 16.26 12.95 -11.05
CA LEU A 483 17.02 13.86 -11.92
C LEU A 483 16.29 15.18 -12.17
N ILE A 484 17.08 16.25 -12.21
CA ILE A 484 16.61 17.58 -12.62
C ILE A 484 17.15 17.86 -14.03
N ILE A 485 16.28 17.85 -15.03
CA ILE A 485 16.63 18.08 -16.43
C ILE A 485 16.00 19.39 -16.89
N ARG A 486 16.80 20.33 -17.35
CA ARG A 486 16.28 21.63 -17.81
C ARG A 486 16.99 22.15 -19.04
N ALA A 487 16.28 22.89 -19.87
CA ALA A 487 16.92 23.71 -20.89
C ALA A 487 17.68 24.90 -20.27
N GLU A 488 18.67 25.42 -21.00
CA GLU A 488 19.37 26.66 -20.63
C GLU A 488 18.43 27.87 -20.72
N SER A 489 17.58 27.92 -21.76
CA SER A 489 16.53 28.91 -21.98
C SER A 489 15.14 28.29 -21.83
N THR A 490 14.20 29.00 -21.21
CA THR A 490 12.79 28.60 -21.08
C THR A 490 11.84 29.38 -22.00
N ASP A 491 12.39 30.31 -22.80
CA ASP A 491 11.64 31.22 -23.68
C ASP A 491 11.63 30.70 -25.14
N ASP A 492 11.66 31.55 -26.18
CA ASP A 492 11.44 31.13 -27.58
C ASP A 492 12.52 30.16 -28.15
N ASP A 493 13.65 29.97 -27.46
CA ASP A 493 14.76 29.11 -27.87
C ASP A 493 14.78 27.73 -27.17
N LYS A 494 13.62 27.17 -26.80
CA LYS A 494 13.54 25.84 -26.18
C LYS A 494 14.11 24.75 -27.10
N PRO A 495 14.94 23.82 -26.59
CA PRO A 495 15.37 22.65 -27.35
C PRO A 495 14.19 21.78 -27.79
N ILE A 496 14.21 21.34 -29.05
CA ILE A 496 13.20 20.45 -29.63
C ILE A 496 13.67 19.00 -29.51
N ILE A 497 13.00 18.20 -28.69
CA ILE A 497 13.17 16.75 -28.63
C ILE A 497 12.34 16.12 -29.76
N ARG A 498 13.00 15.33 -30.62
CA ARG A 498 12.34 14.57 -31.69
C ARG A 498 12.87 13.14 -31.74
N TYR A 499 11.96 12.18 -31.87
CA TYR A 499 12.31 10.78 -32.06
C TYR A 499 12.61 10.48 -33.54
N ILE A 500 13.73 9.82 -33.79
CA ILE A 500 14.21 9.40 -35.12
C ILE A 500 14.59 7.90 -35.15
N GLY A 501 14.19 7.15 -34.13
CA GLY A 501 14.42 5.71 -34.05
C GLY A 501 13.63 4.92 -35.10
N SER A 502 14.09 3.70 -35.36
CA SER A 502 13.40 2.76 -36.27
C SER A 502 12.36 1.91 -35.53
N VAL A 503 12.42 1.83 -34.21
CA VAL A 503 11.53 1.01 -33.38
C VAL A 503 10.27 1.79 -33.01
N SER A 504 9.10 1.21 -33.28
CA SER A 504 7.81 1.76 -32.84
C SER A 504 7.52 1.41 -31.38
N GLY A 505 6.72 2.23 -30.69
CA GLY A 505 6.28 1.93 -29.33
C GLY A 505 7.20 2.46 -28.23
N ASN A 506 8.17 3.30 -28.58
CA ASN A 506 9.01 4.04 -27.66
C ASN A 506 8.42 5.44 -27.38
N PRO A 507 8.53 5.97 -26.15
CA PRO A 507 8.36 7.39 -25.88
C PRO A 507 9.68 8.14 -26.15
N MET A 508 9.68 9.48 -26.07
CA MET A 508 10.94 10.24 -26.12
C MET A 508 11.69 10.18 -24.78
N ILE A 509 10.97 10.30 -23.67
CA ILE A 509 11.48 10.07 -22.31
C ILE A 509 10.71 8.90 -21.70
N GLN A 510 11.44 7.91 -21.19
CA GLN A 510 10.90 6.76 -20.48
C GLN A 510 11.25 6.83 -19.00
N ILE A 511 10.25 6.78 -18.12
CA ILE A 511 10.47 6.71 -16.66
C ILE A 511 10.37 5.25 -16.20
N THR A 512 11.32 4.78 -15.40
CA THR A 512 11.39 3.40 -14.90
C THR A 512 11.31 3.37 -13.37
N ASP A 513 11.47 2.20 -12.75
CA ASP A 513 11.38 2.03 -11.31
C ASP A 513 12.36 2.95 -10.57
N GLY A 514 11.88 3.70 -9.56
CA GLY A 514 12.68 4.69 -8.83
C GLY A 514 12.81 6.05 -9.53
N GLY A 515 12.33 6.19 -10.77
CA GLY A 515 12.40 7.43 -11.52
C GLY A 515 11.59 8.58 -10.88
N ASN A 516 12.29 9.68 -10.57
CA ASN A 516 11.70 10.94 -10.15
C ASN A 516 12.22 12.05 -11.05
N LEU A 517 11.40 12.52 -11.97
CA LEU A 517 11.82 13.47 -13.02
C LEU A 517 11.33 14.88 -12.71
N LYS A 518 12.25 15.84 -12.56
CA LYS A 518 11.92 17.27 -12.70
C LYS A 518 12.42 17.77 -14.06
N LEU A 519 11.51 18.07 -14.97
CA LEU A 519 11.82 18.43 -16.36
C LEU A 519 11.31 19.84 -16.69
N SER A 520 12.14 20.70 -17.30
CA SER A 520 11.66 22.01 -17.73
C SER A 520 12.26 22.61 -19.00
N GLY A 521 11.42 23.32 -19.77
CA GLY A 521 11.84 24.15 -20.90
C GLY A 521 12.10 23.39 -22.21
N PHE A 522 11.36 22.33 -22.51
CA PHE A 522 11.53 21.54 -23.73
C PHE A 522 10.32 21.57 -24.66
N ILE A 523 10.55 21.41 -25.96
CA ILE A 523 9.50 21.15 -26.95
C ILE A 523 9.57 19.67 -27.36
N PHE A 524 8.52 18.90 -27.15
CA PHE A 524 8.35 17.53 -27.63
C PHE A 524 7.57 17.54 -28.94
N ASN A 525 8.24 17.22 -30.05
CA ASN A 525 7.63 17.23 -31.38
C ASN A 525 7.36 15.80 -31.88
N GLY A 526 6.08 15.40 -31.90
CA GLY A 526 5.62 14.06 -32.24
C GLY A 526 5.79 13.65 -33.72
N ARG A 527 6.16 14.59 -34.61
CA ARG A 527 6.41 14.26 -36.02
C ARG A 527 7.79 13.61 -36.18
N PRO A 528 7.87 12.44 -36.85
CA PRO A 528 9.13 11.77 -37.08
C PRO A 528 9.91 12.44 -38.22
N ALA A 529 11.21 12.17 -38.31
CA ALA A 529 11.94 12.39 -39.55
C ALA A 529 11.47 11.43 -40.66
N GLU A 530 11.75 11.77 -41.92
CA GLU A 530 11.39 10.93 -43.07
C GLU A 530 11.96 9.51 -42.92
N GLY A 531 11.11 8.49 -43.12
CA GLY A 531 11.50 7.08 -42.99
C GLY A 531 11.69 6.56 -41.56
N LYS A 532 11.37 7.35 -40.53
CA LYS A 532 11.53 6.96 -39.12
C LYS A 532 10.21 6.63 -38.42
N SER A 533 10.31 5.86 -37.34
CA SER A 533 9.16 5.54 -36.49
C SER A 533 8.74 6.75 -35.67
N ARG A 534 7.47 6.76 -35.23
CA ARG A 534 6.93 7.79 -34.34
C ARG A 534 7.04 7.37 -32.88
N ALA A 535 7.32 8.33 -32.00
CA ALA A 535 7.18 8.12 -30.57
C ALA A 535 5.69 8.19 -30.18
N PHE A 536 5.21 7.22 -29.41
CA PHE A 536 3.79 7.20 -29.03
C PHE A 536 3.45 8.25 -27.96
N ALA A 537 4.47 8.73 -27.24
CA ALA A 537 4.33 9.81 -26.28
C ALA A 537 5.61 10.65 -26.17
N GLY A 538 5.47 11.90 -25.73
CA GLY A 538 6.62 12.68 -25.29
C GLY A 538 7.24 12.04 -24.05
N ILE A 539 6.41 11.75 -23.05
CA ILE A 539 6.83 11.14 -21.79
C ILE A 539 5.88 9.99 -21.44
N ALA A 540 6.43 8.85 -21.05
CA ALA A 540 5.67 7.72 -20.53
C ALA A 540 6.50 6.88 -19.55
N PRO A 541 5.88 6.20 -18.58
CA PRO A 541 6.58 5.18 -17.82
C PRO A 541 6.90 3.96 -18.71
N ALA A 542 7.79 3.10 -18.24
CA ALA A 542 8.06 1.80 -18.82
C ALA A 542 6.80 0.92 -18.80
N LYS A 543 6.75 -0.05 -19.72
CA LYS A 543 5.60 -0.95 -19.86
C LYS A 543 5.42 -1.90 -18.66
N VAL A 544 6.53 -2.26 -18.01
CA VAL A 544 6.57 -3.13 -16.84
C VAL A 544 7.34 -2.40 -15.76
N MET A 545 6.74 -2.29 -14.58
CA MET A 545 7.30 -1.60 -13.42
C MET A 545 7.04 -2.43 -12.16
N SER A 546 8.03 -2.48 -11.28
CA SER A 546 7.91 -3.07 -9.94
C SER A 546 7.42 -2.04 -8.92
N GLY A 547 7.66 -0.75 -9.17
CA GLY A 547 7.39 0.33 -8.23
C GLY A 547 6.65 1.54 -8.79
N LYS A 548 6.74 2.63 -8.03
CA LYS A 548 6.14 3.92 -8.36
C LYS A 548 7.12 4.81 -9.11
N TYR A 549 6.60 5.87 -9.72
CA TYR A 549 7.39 6.95 -10.29
C TYR A 549 6.79 8.33 -9.99
N ASN A 550 7.55 9.38 -10.26
CA ASN A 550 7.13 10.77 -10.11
C ASN A 550 7.58 11.62 -11.31
N ALA A 551 6.79 12.63 -11.65
CA ALA A 551 7.21 13.62 -12.64
C ALA A 551 6.66 15.03 -12.33
N THR A 552 7.53 16.02 -12.40
CA THR A 552 7.20 17.45 -12.42
C THR A 552 7.68 18.04 -13.74
N ILE A 553 6.74 18.53 -14.55
CA ILE A 553 6.98 19.00 -15.92
C ILE A 553 6.58 20.47 -15.98
N GLU A 554 7.54 21.35 -16.27
CA GLU A 554 7.35 22.79 -16.18
C GLU A 554 7.77 23.50 -17.48
N ASN A 555 6.95 24.43 -17.97
CA ASN A 555 7.27 25.23 -19.16
C ASN A 555 7.61 24.38 -20.41
N CYS A 556 6.97 23.23 -20.58
CA CYS A 556 7.18 22.33 -21.73
C CYS A 556 6.04 22.40 -22.74
N ASP A 557 6.37 22.19 -24.02
CA ASP A 557 5.41 22.19 -25.12
C ASP A 557 5.35 20.79 -25.73
N PHE A 558 4.15 20.24 -25.91
CA PHE A 558 3.89 18.95 -26.56
C PHE A 558 3.10 19.20 -27.84
N ILE A 559 3.72 18.98 -28.99
CA ILE A 559 3.17 19.37 -30.28
C ILE A 559 3.18 18.23 -31.31
N TYR A 560 2.13 18.17 -32.14
CA TYR A 560 2.05 17.30 -33.31
C TYR A 560 2.07 15.79 -33.03
N PHE A 561 1.37 15.34 -31.98
CA PHE A 561 1.11 13.92 -31.73
C PHE A 561 -0.14 13.47 -32.52
N GLU A 562 0.04 13.22 -33.81
CA GLU A 562 -1.06 13.15 -34.79
C GLU A 562 -1.71 11.77 -34.96
N GLU A 563 -1.36 10.77 -34.14
CA GLU A 563 -2.04 9.47 -34.08
C GLU A 563 -3.06 9.44 -32.95
N SER A 564 -4.20 8.77 -33.17
CA SER A 564 -5.31 8.71 -32.20
C SER A 564 -4.96 8.05 -30.86
N THR A 565 -3.91 7.22 -30.83
CA THR A 565 -3.46 6.54 -29.62
C THR A 565 -2.30 7.26 -28.94
N PHE A 566 -1.80 8.38 -29.47
CA PHE A 566 -0.62 9.05 -28.92
C PHE A 566 -1.00 10.12 -27.90
N ALA A 567 -0.04 10.55 -27.09
CA ALA A 567 -0.27 11.66 -26.17
C ALA A 567 1.00 12.46 -25.85
N GLY A 568 0.85 13.66 -25.28
CA GLY A 568 1.99 14.38 -24.72
C GLY A 568 2.60 13.61 -23.55
N PHE A 569 1.77 13.28 -22.57
CA PHE A 569 2.08 12.36 -21.49
C PHE A 569 1.15 11.14 -21.53
N LYS A 570 1.69 9.93 -21.39
CA LYS A 570 0.88 8.70 -21.40
C LYS A 570 1.30 7.68 -20.36
N ALA A 571 0.45 7.45 -19.37
CA ALA A 571 0.60 6.32 -18.45
C ALA A 571 0.44 4.97 -19.16
N GLN A 572 1.08 3.93 -18.61
CA GLN A 572 0.97 2.55 -19.08
C GLN A 572 0.15 1.71 -18.10
N LYS A 573 -0.42 0.61 -18.59
CA LYS A 573 -1.19 -0.32 -17.76
C LYS A 573 -0.30 -0.91 -16.66
N ASN A 574 -0.86 -1.09 -15.47
CA ASN A 574 -0.21 -1.51 -14.23
C ASN A 574 0.91 -0.59 -13.71
N THR A 575 1.07 0.62 -14.23
CA THR A 575 2.01 1.61 -13.68
C THR A 575 1.29 2.57 -12.74
N PHE A 576 2.01 3.13 -11.77
CA PHE A 576 1.43 4.06 -10.80
C PHE A 576 2.37 5.19 -10.45
N ALA A 577 1.91 6.42 -10.65
CA ALA A 577 2.60 7.60 -10.20
C ALA A 577 2.13 8.01 -8.80
N ASP A 578 3.07 8.37 -7.93
CA ASP A 578 2.68 8.98 -6.65
C ASP A 578 2.22 10.44 -6.88
N SER A 579 2.98 11.19 -7.67
CA SER A 579 2.64 12.55 -8.06
C SER A 579 3.02 12.86 -9.51
N LEU A 580 2.10 13.50 -10.23
CA LEU A 580 2.31 14.08 -11.55
C LEU A 580 1.91 15.56 -11.54
N ILE A 581 2.88 16.43 -11.82
CA ILE A 581 2.70 17.88 -11.79
C ILE A 581 3.02 18.46 -13.17
N PHE A 582 2.09 19.25 -13.72
CA PHE A 582 2.23 19.96 -14.98
C PHE A 582 1.98 21.44 -14.74
N ASN A 583 3.03 22.26 -14.89
CA ASN A 583 2.95 23.71 -14.70
C ASN A 583 3.35 24.43 -15.99
N ASN A 584 2.59 25.44 -16.40
CA ASN A 584 2.92 26.29 -17.56
C ASN A 584 3.18 25.48 -18.86
N CYS A 585 2.52 24.33 -19.02
CA CYS A 585 2.74 23.47 -20.18
C CYS A 585 1.76 23.81 -21.32
N ARG A 586 2.18 23.58 -22.56
CA ARG A 586 1.34 23.70 -23.75
C ARG A 586 1.17 22.36 -24.44
N PHE A 587 -0.05 22.02 -24.82
CA PHE A 587 -0.38 20.84 -25.62
C PHE A 587 -1.10 21.29 -26.88
N GLN A 588 -0.57 20.99 -28.07
CA GLN A 588 -1.10 21.53 -29.32
C GLN A 588 -1.10 20.54 -30.48
N ASN A 589 -2.18 20.52 -31.27
CA ASN A 589 -2.30 19.72 -32.50
C ASN A 589 -2.08 18.22 -32.21
N ILE A 590 -2.92 17.66 -31.36
CA ILE A 590 -2.81 16.26 -30.91
C ILE A 590 -4.07 15.50 -31.33
N SER A 591 -3.92 14.41 -32.07
CA SER A 591 -5.04 13.56 -32.50
C SER A 591 -5.51 12.61 -31.40
N GLY A 592 -4.61 12.21 -30.50
CA GLY A 592 -4.93 11.44 -29.31
C GLY A 592 -5.24 12.33 -28.12
N GLU A 593 -4.51 12.17 -27.02
CA GLU A 593 -4.80 12.85 -25.75
C GLU A 593 -3.68 13.81 -25.32
N GLY A 594 -3.97 14.86 -24.56
CA GLY A 594 -2.92 15.72 -24.01
C GLY A 594 -2.15 14.97 -22.90
N ILE A 595 -2.87 14.71 -21.81
CA ILE A 595 -2.41 13.93 -20.66
C ILE A 595 -3.33 12.71 -20.51
N SER A 596 -2.76 11.50 -20.71
CA SER A 596 -3.48 10.23 -20.69
C SER A 596 -3.11 9.42 -19.45
N LEU A 597 -4.03 9.33 -18.49
CA LEU A 597 -3.94 8.56 -17.25
C LEU A 597 -5.09 7.52 -17.17
N SER A 598 -5.49 7.01 -18.33
CA SER A 598 -6.66 6.11 -18.46
C SER A 598 -6.28 4.69 -18.91
N ALA A 599 -5.09 4.21 -18.50
CA ALA A 599 -4.60 2.91 -18.94
C ALA A 599 -5.35 1.72 -18.31
N GLU A 600 -5.94 1.91 -17.12
CA GLU A 600 -6.60 0.89 -16.31
C GLU A 600 -8.07 0.65 -16.67
N LYS A 601 -8.34 0.08 -17.85
CA LYS A 601 -9.70 -0.03 -18.41
C LYS A 601 -10.49 -1.27 -18.02
N ASP A 602 -10.02 -2.04 -17.04
CA ASP A 602 -10.59 -3.34 -16.69
C ASP A 602 -11.66 -3.27 -15.57
N ASP A 603 -12.00 -2.07 -15.11
CA ASP A 603 -13.01 -1.83 -14.05
C ASP A 603 -12.73 -2.52 -12.72
N THR A 604 -11.44 -2.61 -12.34
CA THR A 604 -10.96 -3.27 -11.12
C THR A 604 -10.64 -2.30 -9.98
N GLY A 605 -10.98 -1.02 -10.11
CA GLY A 605 -10.60 0.02 -9.15
C GLY A 605 -9.16 0.52 -9.26
N LYS A 606 -8.35 -0.05 -10.18
CA LYS A 606 -7.00 0.43 -10.49
C LYS A 606 -7.03 1.80 -11.16
N TYR A 607 -6.00 2.61 -10.89
CA TYR A 607 -5.76 3.90 -11.54
C TYR A 607 -4.26 4.20 -11.65
N SER A 608 -3.90 5.19 -12.47
CA SER A 608 -2.51 5.43 -12.87
C SER A 608 -1.74 6.47 -12.04
N ALA A 609 -2.40 7.29 -11.22
CA ALA A 609 -1.74 8.32 -10.42
C ALA A 609 -2.54 8.74 -9.18
N GLU A 610 -1.87 8.87 -8.02
CA GLU A 610 -2.50 9.34 -6.77
C GLU A 610 -2.80 10.83 -6.82
N ASN A 611 -1.78 11.66 -7.06
CA ASN A 611 -1.89 13.11 -7.06
C ASN A 611 -1.57 13.69 -8.44
N VAL A 612 -2.53 14.42 -9.03
CA VAL A 612 -2.36 15.06 -10.34
C VAL A 612 -2.59 16.57 -10.19
N VAL A 613 -1.60 17.37 -10.56
CA VAL A 613 -1.69 18.84 -10.55
C VAL A 613 -1.46 19.36 -11.97
N ILE A 614 -2.39 20.16 -12.46
CA ILE A 614 -2.32 20.82 -13.76
C ILE A 614 -2.61 22.30 -13.54
N ASP A 615 -1.58 23.14 -13.55
CA ASP A 615 -1.70 24.57 -13.34
C ASP A 615 -1.17 25.38 -14.52
N ASN A 616 -1.91 26.44 -14.86
CA ASN A 616 -1.55 27.39 -15.91
C ASN A 616 -1.16 26.72 -17.25
N CYS A 617 -1.87 25.65 -17.63
CA CYS A 617 -1.60 24.91 -18.86
C CYS A 617 -2.54 25.36 -20.00
N HIS A 618 -2.06 25.24 -21.24
CA HIS A 618 -2.83 25.55 -22.45
C HIS A 618 -2.99 24.32 -23.35
N PHE A 619 -4.23 23.98 -23.68
CA PHE A 619 -4.58 22.88 -24.56
C PHE A 619 -5.29 23.44 -25.80
N GLU A 620 -4.73 23.20 -26.99
CA GLU A 620 -5.28 23.73 -28.24
C GLU A 620 -5.32 22.63 -29.33
N LYS A 621 -6.47 22.50 -30.00
CA LYS A 621 -6.66 21.53 -31.09
C LYS A 621 -6.30 20.09 -30.69
N ILE A 622 -6.89 19.65 -29.57
CA ILE A 622 -6.82 18.26 -29.13
C ILE A 622 -8.06 17.53 -29.66
N LEU A 623 -7.89 16.49 -30.47
CA LEU A 623 -9.02 15.74 -31.03
C LEU A 623 -9.64 14.79 -30.00
N GLY A 624 -8.81 14.06 -29.24
CA GLY A 624 -9.23 13.28 -28.06
C GLY A 624 -9.40 14.16 -26.83
N SER A 625 -9.30 13.59 -25.62
CA SER A 625 -9.41 14.37 -24.38
C SER A 625 -8.15 15.16 -24.11
N SER A 626 -8.27 16.40 -23.62
CA SER A 626 -7.11 17.17 -23.15
C SER A 626 -6.49 16.52 -21.91
N VAL A 627 -7.34 16.05 -20.99
CA VAL A 627 -6.95 15.25 -19.83
C VAL A 627 -7.92 14.08 -19.70
N ASN A 628 -7.41 12.86 -19.61
CA ASN A 628 -8.21 11.66 -19.38
C ASN A 628 -7.70 10.88 -18.18
N ILE A 629 -8.51 10.82 -17.13
CA ILE A 629 -8.28 10.02 -15.93
C ILE A 629 -9.36 8.95 -15.85
N TYR A 630 -8.94 7.73 -15.49
CA TYR A 630 -9.85 6.63 -15.33
C TYR A 630 -9.50 5.76 -14.13
N ARG A 631 -10.47 5.62 -13.22
CA ARG A 631 -10.57 4.58 -12.21
C ARG A 631 -11.95 3.94 -12.36
N GLY A 632 -12.03 2.82 -13.08
CA GLY A 632 -13.30 2.12 -13.32
C GLY A 632 -13.67 1.14 -12.20
N GLY A 633 -14.92 0.71 -12.19
CA GLY A 633 -15.44 -0.29 -11.25
C GLY A 633 -16.10 0.30 -10.01
N ASN A 634 -16.33 -0.53 -9.00
CA ASN A 634 -17.01 -0.17 -7.75
C ASN A 634 -16.14 -0.36 -6.50
N ASP A 635 -14.82 -0.32 -6.67
CA ASP A 635 -13.88 -0.41 -5.57
C ASP A 635 -13.93 0.84 -4.69
N GLU A 636 -13.88 0.62 -3.38
CA GLU A 636 -13.89 1.66 -2.34
C GLU A 636 -12.64 1.57 -1.45
N SER A 637 -11.64 0.77 -1.84
CA SER A 637 -10.45 0.46 -1.02
C SER A 637 -9.28 1.43 -1.20
N THR A 638 -9.46 2.54 -1.92
CA THR A 638 -8.39 3.47 -2.30
C THR A 638 -8.73 4.91 -1.95
N SER A 639 -7.72 5.79 -1.86
CA SER A 639 -7.89 7.22 -1.54
C SER A 639 -7.90 8.15 -2.76
N GLY A 640 -7.45 7.66 -3.92
CA GLY A 640 -7.26 8.45 -5.14
C GLY A 640 -8.11 7.97 -6.33
N PRO A 641 -8.00 8.66 -7.47
CA PRO A 641 -7.14 9.83 -7.72
C PRO A 641 -7.61 11.12 -7.05
N SER A 642 -6.64 11.95 -6.68
CA SER A 642 -6.80 13.37 -6.35
C SER A 642 -6.31 14.25 -7.50
N ILE A 643 -7.17 15.14 -8.01
CA ILE A 643 -6.81 16.06 -9.10
C ILE A 643 -7.07 17.53 -8.76
N TYR A 644 -6.10 18.37 -9.16
CA TYR A 644 -6.14 19.82 -9.06
C TYR A 644 -5.90 20.39 -10.46
N ILE A 645 -6.90 21.08 -11.04
CA ILE A 645 -6.76 21.74 -12.35
C ILE A 645 -7.10 23.21 -12.19
N THR A 646 -6.11 24.07 -12.36
CA THR A 646 -6.25 25.50 -12.12
C THR A 646 -5.70 26.34 -13.27
N ASN A 647 -6.27 27.53 -13.45
CA ASN A 647 -5.75 28.59 -14.31
C ASN A 647 -5.47 28.16 -15.76
N SER A 648 -6.15 27.13 -16.26
CA SER A 648 -5.83 26.48 -17.53
C SER A 648 -6.87 26.80 -18.60
N THR A 649 -6.44 26.74 -19.86
CA THR A 649 -7.27 27.13 -21.01
C THR A 649 -7.34 26.03 -22.06
N PHE A 650 -8.52 25.84 -22.63
CA PHE A 650 -8.82 24.79 -23.59
C PHE A 650 -9.46 25.41 -24.83
N THR A 651 -8.85 25.23 -25.99
CA THR A 651 -9.28 25.85 -27.25
C THR A 651 -9.44 24.79 -28.34
N ASP A 652 -10.55 24.81 -29.06
CA ASP A 652 -10.82 23.92 -30.20
C ASP A 652 -10.62 22.42 -29.91
N SER A 653 -10.94 21.99 -28.68
CA SER A 653 -10.58 20.65 -28.20
C SER A 653 -11.79 19.74 -27.94
N SER A 654 -11.70 18.48 -28.35
CA SER A 654 -12.65 17.40 -28.05
C SER A 654 -14.10 17.65 -28.52
N ASN A 655 -14.28 18.28 -29.68
CA ASN A 655 -15.59 18.70 -30.19
C ASN A 655 -16.44 17.58 -30.83
N GLN A 656 -15.90 16.37 -30.94
CA GLN A 656 -16.60 15.21 -31.49
C GLN A 656 -17.87 14.87 -30.69
N GLU A 657 -18.84 14.19 -31.30
CA GLU A 657 -20.01 13.67 -30.57
C GLU A 657 -19.55 12.78 -29.42
N ARG A 658 -20.12 13.00 -28.23
CA ARG A 658 -19.72 12.35 -26.96
C ARG A 658 -18.27 12.62 -26.53
N GLY A 659 -17.57 13.54 -27.18
CA GLY A 659 -16.24 13.99 -26.77
C GLY A 659 -16.28 14.75 -25.45
N SER A 660 -15.20 14.62 -24.67
CA SER A 660 -15.04 15.33 -23.40
C SER A 660 -13.65 15.94 -23.29
N THR A 661 -13.55 17.24 -23.01
CA THR A 661 -12.24 17.92 -22.89
C THR A 661 -11.48 17.45 -21.65
N LEU A 662 -12.13 17.51 -20.49
CA LEU A 662 -11.69 16.87 -19.26
C LEU A 662 -12.56 15.63 -19.04
N ARG A 663 -11.95 14.44 -19.14
CA ARG A 663 -12.61 13.16 -18.86
C ARG A 663 -12.08 12.63 -17.54
N LEU A 664 -12.88 12.75 -16.49
CA LEU A 664 -12.49 12.45 -15.11
C LEU A 664 -13.44 11.39 -14.58
N ILE A 665 -13.02 10.12 -14.59
CA ILE A 665 -13.88 8.99 -14.21
C ILE A 665 -13.29 8.30 -12.98
N GLY A 666 -14.08 8.14 -11.92
CA GLY A 666 -13.68 7.55 -10.65
C GLY A 666 -12.71 8.40 -9.81
N VAL A 667 -12.63 9.71 -10.08
CA VAL A 667 -11.85 10.68 -9.32
C VAL A 667 -12.48 10.95 -7.96
N GLN A 668 -11.80 10.54 -6.89
CA GLN A 668 -12.32 10.67 -5.53
C GLN A 668 -12.18 12.07 -4.93
N LYS A 669 -11.23 12.87 -5.43
CA LYS A 669 -11.07 14.27 -5.04
C LYS A 669 -10.74 15.15 -6.22
N ALA A 670 -11.52 16.20 -6.43
CA ALA A 670 -11.27 17.19 -7.48
C ALA A 670 -11.35 18.62 -6.94
N ARG A 671 -10.37 19.44 -7.31
CA ARG A 671 -10.38 20.91 -7.14
C ARG A 671 -10.13 21.54 -8.49
N ILE A 672 -11.18 22.08 -9.11
CA ILE A 672 -11.13 22.63 -10.45
C ILE A 672 -11.53 24.09 -10.40
N SER A 673 -10.63 25.00 -10.79
CA SER A 673 -10.96 26.43 -10.77
C SER A 673 -10.27 27.24 -11.86
N ASN A 674 -10.87 28.40 -12.18
CA ASN A 674 -10.31 29.38 -13.10
C ASN A 674 -9.99 28.81 -14.49
N LEU A 675 -10.91 28.01 -15.04
CA LEU A 675 -10.73 27.41 -16.38
C LEU A 675 -11.48 28.20 -17.46
N ILE A 676 -10.89 28.26 -18.65
CA ILE A 676 -11.53 28.87 -19.83
C ILE A 676 -11.63 27.83 -20.94
N PHE A 677 -12.86 27.49 -21.33
CA PHE A 677 -13.15 26.62 -22.47
C PHE A 677 -13.65 27.44 -23.65
N ASN A 678 -12.85 27.55 -24.70
CA ASN A 678 -13.18 28.20 -25.97
C ASN A 678 -13.42 27.14 -27.04
N ASN A 679 -14.63 27.07 -27.60
CA ASN A 679 -15.01 26.13 -28.66
C ASN A 679 -14.55 24.70 -28.35
N SER A 680 -14.80 24.20 -27.13
CA SER A 680 -14.28 22.91 -26.66
C SER A 680 -15.38 22.03 -26.06
N GLY A 681 -15.28 20.71 -26.22
CA GLY A 681 -16.24 19.75 -25.68
C GLY A 681 -17.66 19.86 -26.25
N ARG A 682 -17.83 20.49 -27.43
CA ARG A 682 -19.15 20.89 -27.95
C ARG A 682 -20.11 19.74 -28.23
N GLY A 683 -19.60 18.64 -28.78
CA GLY A 683 -20.40 17.46 -29.09
C GLY A 683 -20.70 16.57 -27.87
N GLY A 684 -20.16 16.90 -26.69
CA GLY A 684 -20.37 16.16 -25.45
C GLY A 684 -20.30 17.06 -24.22
N ALA A 685 -19.14 17.10 -23.55
CA ALA A 685 -18.96 17.88 -22.33
C ALA A 685 -17.59 18.59 -22.29
N SER A 686 -17.50 19.74 -21.63
CA SER A 686 -16.19 20.32 -21.31
C SER A 686 -15.55 19.57 -20.13
N ILE A 687 -16.36 19.14 -19.17
CA ILE A 687 -15.92 18.33 -18.03
C ILE A 687 -16.91 17.20 -17.85
N LEU A 688 -16.44 15.96 -17.88
CA LEU A 688 -17.23 14.75 -17.64
C LEU A 688 -16.76 14.06 -16.36
N PHE A 689 -17.69 13.87 -15.44
CA PHE A 689 -17.55 13.08 -14.22
C PHE A 689 -18.46 11.85 -14.25
N ASP A 690 -17.98 10.73 -13.70
CA ASP A 690 -18.76 9.53 -13.39
C ASP A 690 -18.27 8.98 -12.05
N GLU A 691 -19.00 9.32 -10.98
CA GLU A 691 -18.48 9.35 -9.61
C GLU A 691 -19.53 8.88 -8.60
N PHE A 692 -19.05 8.47 -7.43
CA PHE A 692 -19.89 8.17 -6.28
C PHE A 692 -20.38 9.45 -5.59
N ALA A 693 -21.48 9.32 -4.84
CA ALA A 693 -22.07 10.44 -4.11
C ALA A 693 -21.15 11.03 -3.02
N TRP A 694 -20.17 10.27 -2.53
CA TRP A 694 -19.25 10.64 -1.45
C TRP A 694 -17.92 11.23 -1.95
N ASP A 695 -17.70 11.31 -3.27
CA ASP A 695 -16.49 11.89 -3.85
C ASP A 695 -16.45 13.41 -3.62
N ASP A 696 -15.26 13.93 -3.28
CA ASP A 696 -15.04 15.31 -2.85
C ASP A 696 -14.68 16.21 -4.05
N ILE A 697 -15.72 16.73 -4.71
CA ILE A 697 -15.58 17.49 -5.96
C ILE A 697 -15.99 18.95 -5.75
N GLN A 698 -15.06 19.87 -6.03
CA GLN A 698 -15.30 21.32 -6.05
C GLN A 698 -14.92 21.91 -7.41
N ILE A 699 -15.83 22.69 -7.99
CA ILE A 699 -15.66 23.35 -9.30
C ILE A 699 -16.09 24.81 -9.19
N GLU A 700 -15.18 25.74 -9.50
CA GLU A 700 -15.38 27.17 -9.33
C GLU A 700 -14.84 27.98 -10.52
N ASN A 701 -15.40 29.17 -10.78
CA ASN A 701 -14.86 30.13 -11.77
C ASN A 701 -14.57 29.54 -13.17
N ILE A 702 -15.55 28.88 -13.78
CA ILE A 702 -15.39 28.32 -15.13
C ILE A 702 -16.07 29.20 -16.19
N THR A 703 -15.32 29.56 -17.23
CA THR A 703 -15.82 30.31 -18.38
C THR A 703 -16.02 29.38 -19.58
N TYR A 704 -17.22 29.40 -20.17
CA TYR A 704 -17.56 28.60 -21.35
C TYR A 704 -17.93 29.51 -22.53
N ASN A 705 -17.09 29.52 -23.56
CA ASN A 705 -17.31 30.27 -24.80
C ASN A 705 -17.57 29.29 -25.94
N HIS A 706 -18.83 29.14 -26.36
CA HIS A 706 -19.24 28.17 -27.39
C HIS A 706 -18.78 26.74 -27.10
N SER A 707 -18.85 26.31 -25.84
CA SER A 707 -18.29 25.03 -25.37
C SER A 707 -19.35 24.14 -24.72
N GLY A 708 -19.03 22.86 -24.56
CA GLY A 708 -19.81 21.95 -23.72
C GLY A 708 -19.85 22.43 -22.27
N LYS A 709 -20.80 21.93 -21.47
CA LYS A 709 -20.87 22.23 -20.03
C LYS A 709 -20.26 21.08 -19.21
N VAL A 710 -20.24 21.24 -17.89
CA VAL A 710 -20.01 20.12 -16.97
C VAL A 710 -21.16 19.13 -17.10
N ARG A 711 -20.83 17.83 -17.15
CA ARG A 711 -21.75 16.73 -17.00
C ARG A 711 -21.27 15.85 -15.86
N MET A 712 -22.10 15.70 -14.83
CA MET A 712 -21.86 14.76 -13.73
C MET A 712 -22.87 13.63 -13.82
N ASN A 713 -22.39 12.42 -14.07
CA ASN A 713 -23.17 11.21 -13.83
C ASN A 713 -22.88 10.82 -12.38
N ARG A 714 -23.70 11.31 -11.43
CA ARG A 714 -23.60 10.82 -10.06
C ARG A 714 -24.36 9.52 -9.96
N LEU A 715 -23.68 8.46 -9.54
CA LEU A 715 -24.33 7.28 -9.04
C LEU A 715 -25.00 7.72 -7.72
N TYR A 716 -26.33 7.81 -7.73
CA TYR A 716 -27.25 8.19 -6.64
C TYR A 716 -27.57 9.71 -6.50
N LYS A 717 -28.87 9.99 -6.51
CA LYS A 717 -29.53 11.28 -6.30
C LYS A 717 -30.26 11.27 -4.97
#